data_AF-A0A0R2L3S4-F1
#
_entry.id   AF-A0A0R2L3S4-F1
#
_cell.length_a   1.000
_cell.length_b   1.000
_cell.length_c   1.000
_cell.angle_alpha   90.00
_cell.angle_beta   90.00
_cell.angle_gamma   90.00
#
_symmetry.space_group_name_H-M   'P 1'
#
loop_
_entity.id
_entity.type
_entity.pdbx_description
1 polymer ?
#
loop_
_entity_poly.entity_id
_entity_poly.type
_entity_poly.pdbx_seq_one_letter_code
_entity_poly.pdbx_strand_id
1 'polypeptide(L)'
;MVLLSLAIGLGMGYVSALTSQVDVPTKHEMKTQLQDVNNSATLYFADGTKVENLQKDLEGKKLSLNEMSPYLKKAIVSTEDSDFYRHKGVLPKSIFRAVISDVTGIGAQTGGSTLTQQTVKMQLLSSETTWKRKAVEIFLAMRVDKYFTKDEILEDYLNAATFGANNKGQNTQGVQAAAKGLFGKNASDLNLAESAFIAGLPQSPSVYTPYTKVVSSNNTTQRGTFKDDMSLGMKRKDIVLYRMYRDKKITEQEYNDAKAFDLKSDFLKPAKASPKEIKYGYIYNLLTEQSRTILIKRLVKNDGIKYSAVKKDKNLYEKYYTQADTELHNKNYKIHSTIDKNLYVAMNQQAQQFKGNLGTVHSDDATDPNTGKAIKVSEPVQNGSVLLDNKSGQVLAFVGGVNFKKSQLNHAFDTQRSPGSSIKPLITFAPAIENGLIGSQSMLADFKAKFGSYSPTDYGETIQNRFVSARETLEESYNIPSVNLYNYIMQHGVSSKKYMSKMGINLTDKEYRQLGITLGGTATGVTVLQQASAFSTFANKGVHVDPYVVTDIQDPSGKTLYKHKGSKKRVFTKQTSYIIKNMLHGVVTKGTASALSYESNFSTKNLFGKTGTSNDYRDNWFIGSTDGMTLASWIGYDNFYGNNYNLESNSTDINQELWANMANSLYAEDKSVFNVNKSFSKPAGVRSYKVDKETGTYTGSIGYNGISTKVNQHTAKSLYYNGSPSNMSYDGFAIGGKAKNYKLFWDNYFGKDNGYMVVKQLGENTKSANELANENGSGRTTGFSNSTNSNESSEVVTNSASSTAGTNRNTTNSTTSNGTSETGTGSGSGAGAGSGTGSETGTSSESNNSASTGDTISSNTETTETPSISE
;
A
#
# COMPACT_ATOMS: atom_id res chain seq x y z
N MET A 1 -3.58 -36.83 -52.94
CA MET A 1 -3.20 -37.44 -51.64
C MET A 1 -1.91 -36.88 -51.07
N VAL A 2 -0.76 -36.98 -51.77
CA VAL A 2 0.57 -36.63 -51.23
C VAL A 2 0.63 -35.31 -50.43
N LEU A 3 0.11 -34.20 -50.98
CA LEU A 3 0.07 -32.89 -50.28
C LEU A 3 -0.73 -32.91 -48.97
N LEU A 4 -1.83 -33.68 -48.91
CA LEU A 4 -2.63 -33.84 -47.69
C LEU A 4 -1.87 -34.67 -46.64
N SER A 5 -1.21 -35.75 -47.07
CA SER A 5 -0.34 -36.57 -46.22
C SER A 5 0.85 -35.77 -45.69
N LEU A 6 1.43 -34.89 -46.52
CA LEU A 6 2.53 -34.00 -46.14
C LEU A 6 2.08 -32.94 -45.12
N ALA A 7 0.92 -32.33 -45.34
CA ALA A 7 0.33 -31.36 -44.41
C ALA A 7 -0.03 -32.01 -43.05
N ILE A 8 -0.56 -33.24 -43.07
CA ILE A 8 -0.81 -34.03 -41.84
C ILE A 8 0.51 -34.36 -41.14
N GLY A 9 1.53 -34.81 -41.88
CA GLY A 9 2.85 -35.14 -41.32
C GLY A 9 3.55 -33.93 -40.69
N LEU A 10 3.57 -32.79 -41.38
CA LEU A 10 4.11 -31.52 -40.85
C LEU A 10 3.30 -31.02 -39.64
N GLY A 11 1.97 -31.12 -39.69
CA GLY A 11 1.09 -30.77 -38.56
C GLY A 11 1.35 -31.66 -37.34
N MET A 12 1.46 -32.98 -37.52
CA MET A 12 1.77 -33.93 -36.44
C MET A 12 3.19 -33.74 -35.90
N GLY A 13 4.19 -33.46 -36.76
CA GLY A 13 5.56 -33.16 -36.35
C GLY A 13 5.65 -31.87 -35.53
N TYR A 14 4.99 -30.80 -35.99
CA TYR A 14 4.89 -29.54 -35.26
C TYR A 14 4.21 -29.73 -33.91
N VAL A 15 3.05 -30.40 -33.87
CA VAL A 15 2.33 -30.69 -32.64
C VAL A 15 3.17 -31.55 -31.68
N SER A 16 3.86 -32.57 -32.17
CA SER A 16 4.77 -33.41 -31.37
C SER A 16 5.92 -32.61 -30.75
N ALA A 17 6.52 -31.70 -31.52
CA ALA A 17 7.57 -30.79 -31.04
C ALA A 17 7.04 -29.74 -30.01
N LEU A 18 5.75 -29.39 -30.06
CA LEU A 18 5.12 -28.53 -29.05
C LEU A 18 4.77 -29.30 -27.76
N THR A 19 4.45 -30.59 -27.85
CA THR A 19 4.02 -31.40 -26.68
C THR A 19 5.15 -32.17 -25.99
N SER A 20 6.31 -32.35 -26.62
CA SER A 20 7.44 -33.10 -26.05
C SER A 20 8.09 -32.45 -24.81
N GLN A 21 7.69 -31.22 -24.47
CA GLN A 21 8.13 -30.48 -23.28
C GLN A 21 7.07 -30.43 -22.16
N VAL A 22 5.96 -31.16 -22.31
CA VAL A 22 4.85 -31.15 -21.35
C VAL A 22 4.81 -32.48 -20.61
N ASP A 23 5.05 -32.43 -19.30
CA ASP A 23 4.95 -33.59 -18.42
C ASP A 23 3.53 -34.18 -18.50
N VAL A 24 3.44 -35.47 -18.83
CA VAL A 24 2.15 -36.11 -19.11
C VAL A 24 1.65 -36.82 -17.84
N PRO A 25 0.62 -36.29 -17.15
CA PRO A 25 0.21 -36.82 -15.86
C PRO A 25 -0.26 -38.27 -15.92
N THR A 26 -0.01 -38.99 -14.84
CA THR A 26 -0.49 -40.35 -14.58
C THR A 26 -2.00 -40.35 -14.30
N LYS A 27 -2.63 -41.53 -14.37
CA LYS A 27 -4.05 -41.68 -14.01
C LYS A 27 -4.34 -41.22 -12.58
N HIS A 28 -3.41 -41.45 -11.65
CA HIS A 28 -3.57 -41.05 -10.25
C HIS A 28 -3.53 -39.52 -10.10
N GLU A 29 -2.52 -38.85 -10.69
CA GLU A 29 -2.40 -37.39 -10.64
C GLU A 29 -3.60 -36.69 -11.28
N MET A 30 -4.05 -37.16 -12.46
CA MET A 30 -5.28 -36.63 -13.08
C MET A 30 -6.50 -36.84 -12.19
N LYS A 31 -6.65 -38.01 -11.54
CA LYS A 31 -7.78 -38.26 -10.64
C LYS A 31 -7.77 -37.28 -9.45
N THR A 32 -6.62 -37.11 -8.81
CA THR A 32 -6.46 -36.19 -7.68
C THR A 32 -6.75 -34.74 -8.07
N GLN A 33 -6.27 -34.28 -9.23
CA GLN A 33 -6.51 -32.92 -9.72
C GLN A 33 -7.95 -32.67 -10.19
N LEU A 34 -8.59 -33.65 -10.84
CA LEU A 34 -9.98 -33.54 -11.31
C LEU A 34 -11.00 -33.55 -10.16
N GLN A 35 -10.73 -34.34 -9.11
CA GLN A 35 -11.71 -34.64 -8.05
C GLN A 35 -11.56 -33.78 -6.78
N ASP A 36 -10.49 -32.99 -6.67
CA ASP A 36 -10.33 -32.04 -5.56
C ASP A 36 -11.20 -30.79 -5.77
N VAL A 37 -12.42 -30.83 -5.25
CA VAL A 37 -13.35 -29.69 -5.26
C VAL A 37 -12.94 -28.55 -4.31
N ASN A 38 -12.00 -28.79 -3.38
CA ASN A 38 -11.52 -27.82 -2.39
C ASN A 38 -10.22 -27.12 -2.83
N ASN A 39 -9.86 -27.22 -4.11
CA ASN A 39 -8.51 -26.95 -4.66
C ASN A 39 -8.04 -25.48 -4.75
N SER A 40 -8.15 -24.70 -3.67
CA SER A 40 -7.67 -23.32 -3.62
C SER A 40 -6.19 -23.19 -3.25
N ALA A 41 -5.57 -22.09 -3.67
CA ALA A 41 -4.18 -21.81 -3.38
C ALA A 41 -3.94 -21.51 -1.89
N THR A 42 -2.82 -22.03 -1.36
CA THR A 42 -2.41 -21.86 0.03
C THR A 42 -1.39 -20.72 0.14
N LEU A 43 -1.65 -19.81 1.07
CA LEU A 43 -0.78 -18.67 1.40
C LEU A 43 0.16 -19.05 2.55
N TYR A 44 1.44 -18.68 2.45
CA TYR A 44 2.48 -19.03 3.42
C TYR A 44 3.30 -17.81 3.87
N PHE A 45 3.72 -17.83 5.13
CA PHE A 45 4.75 -16.94 5.70
C PHE A 45 6.14 -17.30 5.13
N ALA A 46 7.14 -16.46 5.41
CA ALA A 46 8.53 -16.67 4.96
C ALA A 46 9.17 -17.97 5.52
N ASP A 47 8.74 -18.43 6.68
CA ASP A 47 9.16 -19.70 7.32
C ASP A 47 8.47 -20.95 6.73
N GLY A 48 7.57 -20.77 5.75
CA GLY A 48 6.76 -21.85 5.18
C GLY A 48 5.58 -22.28 6.06
N THR A 49 5.29 -21.61 7.17
CA THR A 49 4.06 -21.85 7.93
C THR A 49 2.85 -21.29 7.18
N LYS A 50 1.73 -22.00 7.26
CA LYS A 50 0.49 -21.61 6.56
C LYS A 50 -0.09 -20.33 7.18
N VAL A 51 -0.39 -19.35 6.34
CA VAL A 51 -1.24 -18.19 6.67
C VAL A 51 -2.69 -18.64 6.65
N GLU A 52 -3.19 -19.03 5.47
CA GLU A 52 -4.57 -19.46 5.21
C GLU A 52 -4.69 -20.08 3.80
N ASN A 53 -5.74 -20.87 3.54
CA ASN A 53 -6.14 -21.25 2.18
C ASN A 53 -7.06 -20.17 1.58
N LEU A 54 -6.91 -19.87 0.29
CA LEU A 54 -7.85 -18.98 -0.41
C LEU A 54 -9.29 -19.47 -0.25
N GLN A 55 -10.14 -18.62 0.30
CA GLN A 55 -11.51 -18.99 0.65
C GLN A 55 -12.33 -19.13 -0.64
N LYS A 56 -12.70 -20.37 -0.96
CA LYS A 56 -13.82 -20.59 -1.88
C LYS A 56 -15.08 -20.01 -1.24
N ASP A 57 -15.86 -19.33 -2.06
CA ASP A 57 -17.01 -18.54 -1.60
C ASP A 57 -18.16 -19.43 -1.08
N LEU A 58 -18.18 -20.73 -1.43
CA LEU A 58 -19.10 -21.73 -0.87
C LEU A 58 -18.41 -23.09 -0.63
N GLU A 59 -18.89 -23.80 0.40
CA GLU A 59 -18.57 -25.21 0.63
C GLU A 59 -19.24 -26.09 -0.43
N GLY A 60 -18.46 -26.53 -1.42
CA GLY A 60 -18.88 -27.56 -2.35
C GLY A 60 -18.68 -28.94 -1.74
N LYS A 61 -19.70 -29.53 -1.11
CA LYS A 61 -19.73 -31.01 -1.02
C LYS A 61 -19.71 -31.51 -2.46
N LYS A 62 -18.68 -32.29 -2.85
CA LYS A 62 -18.68 -32.97 -4.14
C LYS A 62 -19.97 -33.78 -4.23
N LEU A 63 -20.82 -33.45 -5.20
CA LEU A 63 -22.01 -34.25 -5.48
C LEU A 63 -21.66 -35.32 -6.50
N SER A 64 -22.15 -36.54 -6.28
CA SER A 64 -22.13 -37.57 -7.31
C SER A 64 -23.21 -37.33 -8.36
N LEU A 65 -23.04 -37.85 -9.57
CA LEU A 65 -23.94 -37.55 -10.71
C LEU A 65 -25.42 -37.93 -10.45
N ASN A 66 -25.70 -38.85 -9.53
CA ASN A 66 -27.04 -39.24 -9.08
C ASN A 66 -27.69 -38.25 -8.08
N GLU A 67 -26.91 -37.43 -7.37
CA GLU A 67 -27.38 -36.34 -6.48
C GLU A 67 -27.77 -35.07 -7.27
N MET A 68 -27.86 -35.14 -8.60
CA MET A 68 -28.15 -34.02 -9.51
C MET A 68 -29.37 -34.30 -10.40
N SER A 69 -30.18 -33.26 -10.62
CA SER A 69 -31.41 -33.31 -11.44
C SER A 69 -31.16 -33.92 -12.83
N PRO A 70 -31.98 -34.88 -13.29
CA PRO A 70 -31.89 -35.42 -14.64
C PRO A 70 -32.01 -34.35 -15.73
N TYR A 71 -32.77 -33.29 -15.49
CA TYR A 71 -32.91 -32.17 -16.44
C TYR A 71 -31.61 -31.38 -16.57
N LEU A 72 -30.92 -31.09 -15.46
CA LEU A 72 -29.63 -30.38 -15.47
C LEU A 72 -28.56 -31.13 -16.27
N LYS A 73 -28.46 -32.45 -16.09
CA LYS A 73 -27.53 -33.32 -16.83
C LYS A 73 -27.83 -33.28 -18.34
N LYS A 74 -29.10 -33.43 -18.71
CA LYS A 74 -29.56 -33.30 -20.11
C LYS A 74 -29.29 -31.89 -20.67
N ALA A 75 -29.50 -30.83 -19.89
CA ALA A 75 -29.37 -29.44 -20.30
C ALA A 75 -27.93 -29.06 -20.62
N ILE A 76 -27.00 -29.43 -19.73
CA ILE A 76 -25.56 -29.20 -19.91
C ILE A 76 -25.06 -29.95 -21.15
N VAL A 77 -25.38 -31.24 -21.28
CA VAL A 77 -24.95 -32.04 -22.44
C VAL A 77 -25.52 -31.46 -23.75
N SER A 78 -26.83 -31.19 -23.83
CA SER A 78 -27.44 -30.64 -25.07
C SER A 78 -26.91 -29.25 -25.43
N THR A 79 -26.38 -28.51 -24.46
CA THR A 79 -25.91 -27.13 -24.65
C THR A 79 -24.43 -27.06 -24.99
N GLU A 80 -23.59 -27.71 -24.20
CA GLU A 80 -22.13 -27.61 -24.31
C GLU A 80 -21.55 -28.69 -25.24
N ASP A 81 -22.17 -29.86 -25.34
CA ASP A 81 -21.62 -31.00 -26.08
C ASP A 81 -22.67 -32.09 -26.41
N SER A 82 -23.52 -31.85 -27.41
CA SER A 82 -24.67 -32.74 -27.72
C SER A 82 -24.27 -34.16 -28.14
N ASP A 83 -23.03 -34.36 -28.58
CA ASP A 83 -22.45 -35.65 -28.96
C ASP A 83 -21.54 -36.26 -27.85
N PHE A 84 -21.55 -35.70 -26.62
CA PHE A 84 -20.61 -36.02 -25.54
C PHE A 84 -20.35 -37.52 -25.33
N TYR A 85 -21.42 -38.33 -25.28
CA TYR A 85 -21.35 -39.77 -25.04
C TYR A 85 -20.85 -40.60 -26.25
N ARG A 86 -20.67 -39.99 -27.43
CA ARG A 86 -20.30 -40.67 -28.68
C ARG A 86 -18.83 -40.45 -29.08
N HIS A 87 -18.25 -39.31 -28.77
CA HIS A 87 -16.86 -38.99 -29.14
C HIS A 87 -15.86 -39.41 -28.06
N LYS A 88 -14.57 -39.54 -28.42
CA LYS A 88 -13.48 -39.90 -27.49
C LYS A 88 -12.68 -38.68 -27.05
N GLY A 89 -13.22 -37.90 -26.11
CA GLY A 89 -12.59 -36.71 -25.52
C GLY A 89 -12.60 -35.45 -26.38
N VAL A 90 -12.54 -35.57 -27.71
CA VAL A 90 -12.58 -34.44 -28.66
C VAL A 90 -13.51 -34.72 -29.84
N LEU A 91 -14.07 -33.67 -30.45
CA LEU A 91 -14.96 -33.76 -31.61
C LEU A 91 -14.17 -33.48 -32.92
N PRO A 92 -13.92 -34.46 -33.79
CA PRO A 92 -13.05 -34.26 -34.97
C PRO A 92 -13.57 -33.20 -35.95
N LYS A 93 -14.89 -33.09 -36.12
CA LYS A 93 -15.54 -32.07 -36.96
C LYS A 93 -15.27 -30.64 -36.45
N SER A 94 -15.17 -30.44 -35.14
CA SER A 94 -14.85 -29.15 -34.54
C SER A 94 -13.38 -28.78 -34.74
N ILE A 95 -12.47 -29.76 -34.66
CA ILE A 95 -11.04 -29.55 -34.93
C ILE A 95 -10.83 -29.14 -36.40
N PHE A 96 -11.43 -29.86 -37.34
CA PHE A 96 -11.30 -29.55 -38.78
C PHE A 96 -11.91 -28.19 -39.14
N ARG A 97 -13.04 -27.82 -38.52
CA ARG A 97 -13.67 -26.50 -38.69
C ARG A 97 -12.82 -25.37 -38.11
N ALA A 98 -12.21 -25.57 -36.94
CA ALA A 98 -11.34 -24.58 -36.32
C ALA A 98 -10.10 -24.29 -37.18
N VAL A 99 -9.42 -25.34 -37.69
CA VAL A 99 -8.26 -25.18 -38.59
C VAL A 99 -8.62 -24.41 -39.87
N ILE A 100 -9.78 -24.69 -40.48
CA ILE A 100 -10.23 -23.95 -41.67
C ILE A 100 -10.57 -22.49 -41.33
N SER A 101 -11.20 -22.22 -40.18
CA SER A 101 -11.57 -20.85 -39.78
C SER A 101 -10.36 -19.99 -39.44
N ASP A 102 -9.37 -20.53 -38.72
CA ASP A 102 -8.12 -19.81 -38.38
C ASP A 102 -7.26 -19.51 -39.63
N VAL A 103 -7.30 -20.36 -40.67
CA VAL A 103 -6.55 -20.15 -41.93
C VAL A 103 -7.27 -19.19 -42.89
N THR A 104 -8.59 -19.13 -42.87
CA THR A 104 -9.39 -18.31 -43.82
C THR A 104 -9.89 -16.99 -43.23
N GLY A 105 -9.86 -16.83 -41.90
CA GLY A 105 -10.46 -15.69 -41.20
C GLY A 105 -11.98 -15.67 -41.20
N ILE A 106 -12.65 -16.65 -41.83
CA ILE A 106 -14.09 -16.71 -41.98
C ILE A 106 -14.69 -17.64 -40.92
N GLY A 107 -15.74 -17.18 -40.21
CA GLY A 107 -16.62 -18.06 -39.45
C GLY A 107 -16.16 -18.48 -38.04
N ALA A 108 -15.41 -17.65 -37.33
CA ALA A 108 -14.97 -17.90 -35.95
C ALA A 108 -16.12 -17.89 -34.92
N GLN A 109 -17.01 -18.89 -34.97
CA GLN A 109 -18.01 -19.12 -33.93
C GLN A 109 -17.39 -19.79 -32.70
N THR A 110 -17.56 -19.15 -31.55
CA THR A 110 -17.25 -19.70 -30.23
C THR A 110 -18.19 -20.85 -29.88
N GLY A 111 -17.65 -22.07 -29.73
CA GLY A 111 -18.45 -23.25 -29.34
C GLY A 111 -17.92 -24.62 -29.76
N GLY A 112 -16.65 -24.75 -30.17
CA GLY A 112 -16.09 -26.02 -30.68
C GLY A 112 -15.43 -26.96 -29.66
N SER A 113 -15.38 -26.60 -28.37
CA SER A 113 -14.76 -27.44 -27.32
C SER A 113 -15.77 -28.39 -26.68
N THR A 114 -15.40 -29.67 -26.57
CA THR A 114 -16.17 -30.71 -25.85
C THR A 114 -16.17 -30.48 -24.34
N LEU A 115 -17.11 -31.11 -23.62
CA LEU A 115 -17.13 -31.08 -22.15
C LEU A 115 -15.80 -31.59 -21.56
N THR A 116 -15.25 -32.70 -22.08
CA THR A 116 -13.95 -33.23 -21.63
C THR A 116 -12.82 -32.19 -21.79
N GLN A 117 -12.81 -31.43 -22.90
CA GLN A 117 -11.85 -30.33 -23.10
C GLN A 117 -12.06 -29.18 -22.12
N GLN A 118 -13.32 -28.84 -21.80
CA GLN A 118 -13.62 -27.81 -20.81
C GLN A 118 -13.17 -28.22 -19.39
N THR A 119 -13.42 -29.47 -18.96
CA THR A 119 -12.95 -29.98 -17.66
C THR A 119 -11.42 -29.95 -17.55
N VAL A 120 -10.72 -30.42 -18.58
CA VAL A 120 -9.24 -30.37 -18.69
C VAL A 120 -8.72 -28.94 -18.59
N LYS A 121 -9.36 -27.99 -19.28
CA LYS A 121 -8.99 -26.56 -19.26
C LYS A 121 -9.17 -25.91 -17.89
N MET A 122 -10.16 -26.34 -17.11
CA MET A 122 -10.41 -25.82 -15.76
C MET A 122 -9.43 -26.42 -14.73
N GLN A 123 -9.24 -27.74 -14.73
CA GLN A 123 -8.59 -28.46 -13.63
C GLN A 123 -7.16 -28.95 -13.89
N LEU A 124 -6.78 -29.23 -15.15
CA LEU A 124 -5.49 -29.89 -15.47
C LEU A 124 -4.49 -28.99 -16.20
N LEU A 125 -4.97 -28.06 -17.05
CA LEU A 125 -4.08 -27.25 -17.87
C LEU A 125 -3.42 -26.11 -17.10
N SER A 126 -2.09 -26.04 -17.14
CA SER A 126 -1.35 -24.82 -16.79
C SER A 126 -1.50 -23.74 -17.88
N SER A 127 -1.18 -22.49 -17.56
CA SER A 127 -1.32 -21.37 -18.50
C SER A 127 -0.17 -21.30 -19.53
N GLU A 128 -0.15 -22.19 -20.51
CA GLU A 128 0.75 -22.04 -21.65
C GLU A 128 0.22 -21.07 -22.72
N THR A 129 1.07 -20.72 -23.70
CA THR A 129 0.67 -19.93 -24.88
C THR A 129 -0.57 -20.53 -25.53
N THR A 130 -1.55 -19.72 -25.94
CA THR A 130 -2.89 -20.22 -26.33
C THR A 130 -2.87 -21.37 -27.35
N TRP A 131 -1.97 -21.36 -28.35
CA TRP A 131 -1.81 -22.43 -29.34
C TRP A 131 -1.25 -23.74 -28.74
N LYS A 132 -0.13 -23.70 -28.01
CA LYS A 132 0.42 -24.88 -27.30
C LYS A 132 -0.60 -25.45 -26.33
N ARG A 133 -1.22 -24.59 -25.51
CA ARG A 133 -2.27 -24.96 -24.56
C ARG A 133 -3.40 -25.72 -25.26
N LYS A 134 -3.84 -25.29 -26.45
CA LYS A 134 -4.94 -25.96 -27.17
C LYS A 134 -4.55 -27.33 -27.72
N ALA A 135 -3.30 -27.53 -28.14
CA ALA A 135 -2.79 -28.85 -28.49
C ALA A 135 -2.75 -29.78 -27.26
N VAL A 136 -2.21 -29.30 -26.14
CA VAL A 136 -2.17 -30.04 -24.86
C VAL A 136 -3.60 -30.34 -24.35
N GLU A 137 -4.55 -29.41 -24.50
CA GLU A 137 -5.98 -29.59 -24.19
C GLU A 137 -6.57 -30.81 -24.91
N ILE A 138 -6.26 -30.96 -26.20
CA ILE A 138 -6.73 -32.06 -27.04
C ILE A 138 -6.17 -33.40 -26.53
N PHE A 139 -4.85 -33.50 -26.30
CA PHE A 139 -4.26 -34.76 -25.82
C PHE A 139 -4.68 -35.13 -24.41
N LEU A 140 -4.73 -34.16 -23.49
CA LEU A 140 -5.23 -34.39 -22.14
C LEU A 140 -6.71 -34.78 -22.15
N ALA A 141 -7.54 -34.17 -23.00
CA ALA A 141 -8.95 -34.58 -23.13
C ALA A 141 -9.08 -36.01 -23.64
N MET A 142 -8.34 -36.40 -24.69
CA MET A 142 -8.30 -37.79 -25.16
C MET A 142 -7.78 -38.77 -24.09
N ARG A 143 -6.84 -38.34 -23.24
CA ARG A 143 -6.26 -39.14 -22.15
C ARG A 143 -7.21 -39.29 -20.96
N VAL A 144 -7.93 -38.23 -20.59
CA VAL A 144 -9.00 -38.24 -19.58
C VAL A 144 -10.13 -39.17 -20.02
N ASP A 145 -10.62 -39.03 -21.26
CA ASP A 145 -11.68 -39.88 -21.83
C ASP A 145 -11.27 -41.37 -21.98
N LYS A 146 -9.96 -41.66 -21.97
CA LYS A 146 -9.43 -43.04 -21.95
C LYS A 146 -9.42 -43.65 -20.54
N TYR A 147 -9.30 -42.83 -19.49
CA TYR A 147 -9.08 -43.31 -18.11
C TYR A 147 -10.27 -43.16 -17.17
N PHE A 148 -11.21 -42.28 -17.50
CA PHE A 148 -12.41 -41.96 -16.75
C PHE A 148 -13.65 -42.14 -17.62
N THR A 149 -14.76 -42.54 -17.03
CA THR A 149 -16.05 -42.68 -17.70
C THR A 149 -16.65 -41.32 -18.05
N LYS A 150 -17.59 -41.29 -18.99
CA LYS A 150 -18.32 -40.07 -19.35
C LYS A 150 -19.06 -39.46 -18.17
N ASP A 151 -19.60 -40.29 -17.29
CA ASP A 151 -20.33 -39.86 -16.11
C ASP A 151 -19.38 -39.25 -15.06
N GLU A 152 -18.19 -39.83 -14.83
CA GLU A 152 -17.14 -39.19 -14.01
C GLU A 152 -16.71 -37.83 -14.58
N ILE A 153 -16.51 -37.73 -15.89
CA ILE A 153 -16.08 -36.48 -16.55
C ILE A 153 -17.16 -35.39 -16.46
N LEU A 154 -18.43 -35.77 -16.59
CA LEU A 154 -19.57 -34.86 -16.42
C LEU A 154 -19.75 -34.47 -14.96
N GLU A 155 -19.57 -35.39 -14.01
CA GLU A 155 -19.59 -35.12 -12.57
C GLU A 155 -18.50 -34.11 -12.19
N ASP A 156 -17.26 -34.34 -12.62
CA ASP A 156 -16.14 -33.44 -12.34
C ASP A 156 -16.35 -32.08 -13.03
N TYR A 157 -16.91 -32.03 -14.25
CA TYR A 157 -17.32 -30.76 -14.90
C TYR A 157 -18.35 -29.98 -14.07
N LEU A 158 -19.44 -30.64 -13.64
CA LEU A 158 -20.56 -30.02 -12.92
C LEU A 158 -20.17 -29.56 -11.52
N ASN A 159 -19.16 -30.18 -10.90
CA ASN A 159 -18.57 -29.71 -9.64
C ASN A 159 -17.51 -28.60 -9.87
N ALA A 160 -16.84 -28.55 -11.03
CA ALA A 160 -15.76 -27.61 -11.33
C ALA A 160 -16.21 -26.26 -11.93
N ALA A 161 -17.29 -26.24 -12.72
CA ALA A 161 -17.71 -25.08 -13.51
C ALA A 161 -18.13 -23.88 -12.64
N THR A 162 -17.95 -22.66 -13.16
CA THR A 162 -18.33 -21.42 -12.49
C THR A 162 -19.66 -20.88 -13.02
N PHE A 163 -20.53 -20.43 -12.11
CA PHE A 163 -21.91 -20.04 -12.41
C PHE A 163 -22.20 -18.56 -12.06
N GLY A 164 -21.19 -17.79 -11.66
CA GLY A 164 -21.28 -16.34 -11.44
C GLY A 164 -21.70 -15.98 -10.02
N ALA A 165 -22.06 -14.72 -9.78
CA ALA A 165 -22.47 -14.24 -8.46
C ALA A 165 -23.80 -14.86 -8.00
N ASN A 166 -23.95 -15.14 -6.70
CA ASN A 166 -25.21 -15.52 -6.06
C ASN A 166 -25.91 -14.33 -5.39
N ASN A 167 -27.02 -14.58 -4.70
CA ASN A 167 -27.77 -13.56 -3.95
C ASN A 167 -26.98 -12.87 -2.82
N LYS A 168 -25.81 -13.40 -2.41
CA LYS A 168 -24.87 -12.83 -1.45
C LYS A 168 -23.67 -12.12 -2.11
N GLY A 169 -23.66 -12.01 -3.44
CA GLY A 169 -22.60 -11.39 -4.23
C GLY A 169 -21.32 -12.24 -4.29
N GLN A 170 -21.42 -13.51 -3.89
CA GLN A 170 -20.34 -14.48 -3.83
C GLN A 170 -20.25 -15.24 -5.15
N ASN A 171 -19.04 -15.51 -5.64
CA ASN A 171 -18.84 -16.29 -6.86
C ASN A 171 -19.14 -17.78 -6.61
N THR A 172 -20.00 -18.37 -7.44
CA THR A 172 -20.42 -19.76 -7.33
C THR A 172 -19.58 -20.68 -8.21
N GLN A 173 -19.11 -21.78 -7.62
CA GLN A 173 -18.45 -22.88 -8.29
C GLN A 173 -19.17 -24.18 -7.95
N GLY A 174 -19.48 -24.98 -8.96
CA GLY A 174 -20.23 -26.23 -8.83
C GLY A 174 -21.75 -26.02 -8.79
N VAL A 175 -22.49 -26.96 -9.38
CA VAL A 175 -23.95 -26.85 -9.53
C VAL A 175 -24.72 -26.80 -8.21
N GLN A 176 -24.22 -27.42 -7.15
CA GLN A 176 -24.83 -27.36 -5.81
C GLN A 176 -24.74 -25.95 -5.20
N ALA A 177 -23.62 -25.26 -5.43
CA ALA A 177 -23.43 -23.88 -5.01
C ALA A 177 -24.33 -22.93 -5.81
N ALA A 178 -24.47 -23.18 -7.12
CA ALA A 178 -25.38 -22.44 -7.99
C ALA A 178 -26.86 -22.64 -7.58
N ALA A 179 -27.31 -23.88 -7.41
CA ALA A 179 -28.69 -24.20 -7.01
C ALA A 179 -29.08 -23.52 -5.69
N LYS A 180 -28.22 -23.65 -4.65
CA LYS A 180 -28.44 -23.00 -3.35
C LYS A 180 -28.34 -21.49 -3.41
N GLY A 181 -27.42 -20.93 -4.21
CA GLY A 181 -27.18 -19.49 -4.31
C GLY A 181 -28.16 -18.72 -5.19
N LEU A 182 -28.79 -19.39 -6.16
CA LEU A 182 -29.78 -18.81 -7.06
C LEU A 182 -31.21 -19.04 -6.55
N PHE A 183 -31.54 -20.27 -6.13
CA PHE A 183 -32.93 -20.71 -5.89
C PHE A 183 -33.16 -21.25 -4.46
N GLY A 184 -32.11 -21.45 -3.66
CA GLY A 184 -32.21 -22.05 -2.32
C GLY A 184 -32.46 -23.56 -2.30
N LYS A 185 -32.50 -24.22 -3.47
CA LYS A 185 -32.78 -25.65 -3.65
C LYS A 185 -31.48 -26.47 -3.73
N ASN A 186 -31.54 -27.79 -3.56
CA ASN A 186 -30.40 -28.65 -3.91
C ASN A 186 -30.37 -28.91 -5.41
N ALA A 187 -29.21 -29.31 -5.95
CA ALA A 187 -29.04 -29.64 -7.36
C ALA A 187 -29.91 -30.84 -7.82
N SER A 188 -30.34 -31.70 -6.90
CA SER A 188 -31.32 -32.77 -7.12
C SER A 188 -32.73 -32.25 -7.44
N ASP A 189 -33.10 -31.11 -6.83
CA ASP A 189 -34.49 -30.65 -6.71
C ASP A 189 -34.87 -29.63 -7.81
N LEU A 190 -33.93 -29.33 -8.72
CA LEU A 190 -34.09 -28.34 -9.80
C LEU A 190 -35.07 -28.83 -10.86
N ASN A 191 -36.06 -27.98 -11.16
CA ASN A 191 -36.98 -28.19 -12.28
C ASN A 191 -36.30 -27.96 -13.65
N LEU A 192 -37.03 -28.17 -14.74
CA LEU A 192 -36.50 -28.04 -16.10
C LEU A 192 -36.05 -26.60 -16.45
N ALA A 193 -36.81 -25.58 -16.07
CA ALA A 193 -36.48 -24.18 -16.35
C ALA A 193 -35.24 -23.70 -15.55
N GLU A 194 -35.15 -24.06 -14.28
CA GLU A 194 -34.00 -23.79 -13.41
C GLU A 194 -32.73 -24.51 -13.90
N SER A 195 -32.89 -25.79 -14.27
CA SER A 195 -31.83 -26.61 -14.86
C SER A 195 -31.29 -26.01 -16.16
N ALA A 196 -32.19 -25.53 -17.03
CA ALA A 196 -31.81 -24.87 -18.27
C ALA A 196 -31.14 -23.51 -18.05
N PHE A 197 -31.56 -22.75 -17.04
CA PHE A 197 -30.91 -21.50 -16.67
C PHE A 197 -29.49 -21.73 -16.15
N ILE A 198 -29.30 -22.62 -15.18
CA ILE A 198 -27.97 -22.99 -14.65
C ILE A 198 -27.06 -23.49 -15.77
N ALA A 199 -27.56 -24.35 -16.67
CA ALA A 199 -26.80 -24.83 -17.82
C ALA A 199 -26.44 -23.74 -18.84
N GLY A 200 -27.13 -22.60 -18.80
CA GLY A 200 -26.81 -21.44 -19.63
C GLY A 200 -25.61 -20.61 -19.14
N LEU A 201 -25.37 -20.59 -17.82
CA LEU A 201 -24.41 -19.68 -17.15
C LEU A 201 -22.94 -19.89 -17.54
N PRO A 202 -22.37 -21.12 -17.67
CA PRO A 202 -20.94 -21.33 -17.87
C PRO A 202 -20.32 -20.60 -19.07
N GLN A 203 -21.10 -20.32 -20.12
CA GLN A 203 -20.62 -19.57 -21.29
C GLN A 203 -20.20 -18.12 -20.94
N SER A 204 -20.91 -17.46 -20.01
CA SER A 204 -20.60 -16.09 -19.58
C SER A 204 -21.17 -15.82 -18.17
N PRO A 205 -20.54 -16.38 -17.11
CA PRO A 205 -21.19 -16.49 -15.80
C PRO A 205 -21.51 -15.13 -15.16
N SER A 206 -20.61 -14.16 -15.30
CA SER A 206 -20.78 -12.79 -14.79
C SER A 206 -21.84 -11.99 -15.55
N VAL A 207 -22.14 -12.33 -16.81
CA VAL A 207 -23.16 -11.66 -17.63
C VAL A 207 -24.54 -12.27 -17.37
N TYR A 208 -24.64 -13.60 -17.35
CA TYR A 208 -25.94 -14.30 -17.32
C TYR A 208 -26.52 -14.52 -15.91
N THR A 209 -25.72 -14.45 -14.84
CA THR A 209 -26.25 -14.43 -13.45
C THR A 209 -27.23 -13.25 -13.25
N PRO A 210 -28.32 -13.39 -12.48
CA PRO A 210 -29.21 -12.27 -12.17
C PRO A 210 -28.64 -11.30 -11.11
N TYR A 211 -27.47 -11.58 -10.52
CA TYR A 211 -26.90 -10.80 -9.41
C TYR A 211 -25.63 -10.00 -9.78
N THR A 212 -25.44 -8.88 -9.07
CA THR A 212 -24.21 -8.07 -9.03
C THR A 212 -23.64 -8.09 -7.61
N LYS A 213 -22.31 -8.03 -7.48
CA LYS A 213 -21.60 -7.91 -6.20
C LYS A 213 -21.49 -6.46 -5.77
N VAL A 214 -21.89 -6.16 -4.53
CA VAL A 214 -21.72 -4.87 -3.86
C VAL A 214 -20.91 -5.08 -2.58
N VAL A 215 -19.97 -4.17 -2.31
CA VAL A 215 -19.09 -4.19 -1.13
C VAL A 215 -19.22 -2.84 -0.41
N SER A 216 -19.25 -2.84 0.93
CA SER A 216 -19.32 -1.60 1.72
C SER A 216 -18.04 -0.75 1.57
N SER A 217 -18.13 0.57 1.77
CA SER A 217 -17.00 1.51 1.57
C SER A 217 -15.76 1.20 2.41
N ASN A 218 -15.94 0.62 3.60
CA ASN A 218 -14.86 0.13 4.48
C ASN A 218 -14.41 -1.32 4.18
N ASN A 219 -14.88 -1.91 3.09
CA ASN A 219 -14.60 -3.26 2.62
C ASN A 219 -14.98 -4.41 3.59
N THR A 220 -15.82 -4.21 4.61
CA THR A 220 -16.17 -5.26 5.59
C THR A 220 -17.38 -6.12 5.24
N THR A 221 -18.31 -5.63 4.42
CA THR A 221 -19.57 -6.33 4.12
C THR A 221 -19.73 -6.53 2.62
N GLN A 222 -20.00 -7.76 2.21
CA GLN A 222 -20.39 -8.11 0.83
C GLN A 222 -21.89 -8.46 0.76
N ARG A 223 -22.54 -8.06 -0.33
CA ARG A 223 -23.94 -8.37 -0.65
C ARG A 223 -24.11 -8.62 -2.15
N GLY A 224 -25.10 -9.45 -2.49
CA GLY A 224 -25.61 -9.54 -3.86
C GLY A 224 -26.80 -8.60 -4.03
N THR A 225 -26.86 -7.88 -5.14
CA THR A 225 -28.04 -7.12 -5.58
C THR A 225 -28.55 -7.72 -6.88
N PHE A 226 -29.84 -7.55 -7.20
CA PHE A 226 -30.32 -7.88 -8.54
C PHE A 226 -29.74 -6.92 -9.58
N LYS A 227 -29.56 -7.40 -10.81
CA LYS A 227 -29.29 -6.56 -11.98
C LYS A 227 -30.55 -5.90 -12.50
N ASP A 228 -30.39 -4.70 -13.06
CA ASP A 228 -31.47 -3.95 -13.71
C ASP A 228 -31.97 -4.66 -14.99
N ASP A 229 -31.06 -5.25 -15.77
CA ASP A 229 -31.41 -6.16 -16.88
C ASP A 229 -30.94 -7.60 -16.64
N MET A 230 -31.88 -8.54 -16.76
CA MET A 230 -31.67 -9.99 -16.72
C MET A 230 -31.96 -10.65 -18.08
N SER A 231 -32.29 -9.88 -19.12
CA SER A 231 -32.77 -10.38 -20.41
C SER A 231 -31.78 -11.31 -21.09
N LEU A 232 -30.48 -11.07 -20.94
CA LEU A 232 -29.42 -11.91 -21.50
C LEU A 232 -29.40 -13.32 -20.88
N GLY A 233 -29.56 -13.43 -19.56
CA GLY A 233 -29.66 -14.73 -18.86
C GLY A 233 -30.93 -15.48 -19.25
N MET A 234 -32.06 -14.78 -19.35
CA MET A 234 -33.35 -15.38 -19.75
C MET A 234 -33.34 -15.85 -21.21
N LYS A 235 -32.81 -15.05 -22.14
CA LYS A 235 -32.58 -15.46 -23.54
C LYS A 235 -31.65 -16.68 -23.61
N ARG A 236 -30.65 -16.76 -22.74
CA ARG A 236 -29.74 -17.93 -22.67
C ARG A 236 -30.46 -19.19 -22.17
N LYS A 237 -31.33 -19.11 -21.15
CA LYS A 237 -32.23 -20.22 -20.74
C LYS A 237 -33.03 -20.76 -21.91
N ASP A 238 -33.68 -19.88 -22.68
CA ASP A 238 -34.54 -20.29 -23.79
C ASP A 238 -33.74 -20.97 -24.91
N ILE A 239 -32.51 -20.53 -25.17
CA ILE A 239 -31.59 -21.22 -26.09
C ILE A 239 -31.24 -22.62 -25.59
N VAL A 240 -31.03 -22.81 -24.28
CA VAL A 240 -30.78 -24.13 -23.67
C VAL A 240 -32.00 -25.04 -23.83
N LEU A 241 -33.19 -24.55 -23.48
CA LEU A 241 -34.46 -25.30 -23.63
C LEU A 241 -34.67 -25.73 -25.09
N TYR A 242 -34.44 -24.82 -26.05
CA TYR A 242 -34.54 -25.14 -27.48
C TYR A 242 -33.54 -26.24 -27.91
N ARG A 243 -32.30 -26.22 -27.40
CA ARG A 243 -31.32 -27.28 -27.66
C ARG A 243 -31.77 -28.63 -27.09
N MET A 244 -32.29 -28.65 -25.87
CA MET A 244 -32.83 -29.87 -25.25
C MET A 244 -34.00 -30.47 -26.05
N TYR A 245 -34.91 -29.62 -26.55
CA TYR A 245 -36.01 -30.03 -27.42
C TYR A 245 -35.51 -30.59 -28.76
N ARG A 246 -34.66 -29.84 -29.46
CA ARG A 246 -34.03 -30.26 -30.73
C ARG A 246 -33.30 -31.59 -30.61
N ASP A 247 -32.62 -31.83 -29.49
CA ASP A 247 -31.85 -33.04 -29.21
C ASP A 247 -32.72 -34.17 -28.61
N LYS A 248 -34.04 -34.00 -28.63
CA LYS A 248 -35.08 -34.94 -28.17
C LYS A 248 -34.90 -35.40 -26.72
N LYS A 249 -34.45 -34.48 -25.84
CA LYS A 249 -34.26 -34.74 -24.40
C LYS A 249 -35.46 -34.33 -23.55
N ILE A 250 -36.33 -33.49 -24.12
CA ILE A 250 -37.64 -33.05 -23.64
C ILE A 250 -38.61 -33.02 -24.83
N THR A 251 -39.90 -33.08 -24.54
CA THR A 251 -41.02 -32.93 -25.47
C THR A 251 -41.27 -31.45 -25.83
N GLU A 252 -42.11 -31.22 -26.83
CA GLU A 252 -42.55 -29.87 -27.21
C GLU A 252 -43.38 -29.19 -26.10
N GLN A 253 -44.21 -29.96 -25.40
CA GLN A 253 -44.98 -29.50 -24.25
C GLN A 253 -44.06 -29.04 -23.10
N GLU A 254 -43.13 -29.89 -22.67
CA GLU A 254 -42.12 -29.54 -21.64
C GLU A 254 -41.28 -28.31 -22.04
N TYR A 255 -40.95 -28.16 -23.33
CA TYR A 255 -40.25 -26.97 -23.83
C TYR A 255 -41.09 -25.71 -23.70
N ASN A 256 -42.36 -25.74 -24.12
CA ASN A 256 -43.27 -24.59 -24.03
C ASN A 256 -43.54 -24.21 -22.57
N ASP A 257 -43.80 -25.19 -21.71
CA ASP A 257 -44.07 -24.99 -20.28
C ASP A 257 -42.85 -24.40 -19.55
N ALA A 258 -41.66 -24.97 -19.75
CA ALA A 258 -40.42 -24.46 -19.13
C ALA A 258 -39.95 -23.12 -19.74
N LYS A 259 -40.41 -22.78 -20.94
CA LYS A 259 -40.20 -21.45 -21.53
C LYS A 259 -41.10 -20.40 -20.86
N ALA A 260 -42.38 -20.74 -20.65
CA ALA A 260 -43.37 -19.88 -19.99
C ALA A 260 -43.19 -19.78 -18.47
N PHE A 261 -42.49 -20.71 -17.83
CA PHE A 261 -42.20 -20.70 -16.39
C PHE A 261 -41.59 -19.38 -15.90
N ASP A 262 -42.21 -18.76 -14.89
CA ASP A 262 -41.69 -17.54 -14.26
C ASP A 262 -40.50 -17.85 -13.35
N LEU A 263 -39.32 -17.91 -13.96
CA LEU A 263 -38.08 -18.14 -13.23
C LEU A 263 -37.69 -16.96 -12.31
N LYS A 264 -38.27 -15.76 -12.49
CA LYS A 264 -37.88 -14.58 -11.69
C LYS A 264 -38.34 -14.68 -10.24
N SER A 265 -39.51 -15.27 -9.99
CA SER A 265 -40.04 -15.45 -8.63
C SER A 265 -39.29 -16.52 -7.83
N ASP A 266 -38.66 -17.49 -8.49
CA ASP A 266 -37.81 -18.53 -7.87
C ASP A 266 -36.43 -18.00 -7.42
N PHE A 267 -35.98 -16.82 -7.88
CA PHE A 267 -34.69 -16.25 -7.46
C PHE A 267 -34.71 -15.78 -6.00
N LEU A 268 -33.70 -16.22 -5.23
CA LEU A 268 -33.49 -15.77 -3.85
C LEU A 268 -33.33 -14.25 -3.75
N LYS A 269 -33.95 -13.66 -2.73
CA LYS A 269 -33.81 -12.22 -2.48
C LYS A 269 -32.35 -11.87 -2.13
N PRO A 270 -31.85 -10.69 -2.59
CA PRO A 270 -30.60 -10.06 -2.15
C PRO A 270 -30.29 -10.21 -0.65
N ALA A 271 -29.13 -10.78 -0.34
CA ALA A 271 -28.68 -11.10 1.01
C ALA A 271 -27.24 -10.61 1.27
N LYS A 272 -26.86 -10.51 2.54
CA LYS A 272 -25.46 -10.27 2.92
C LYS A 272 -24.71 -11.62 3.01
N ALA A 273 -23.45 -11.63 2.62
CA ALA A 273 -22.55 -12.74 2.92
C ALA A 273 -22.28 -12.79 4.44
N SER A 274 -22.17 -13.99 5.01
CA SER A 274 -21.70 -14.16 6.38
C SER A 274 -20.18 -13.94 6.39
N PRO A 275 -19.63 -13.05 7.26
CA PRO A 275 -18.18 -12.88 7.34
C PRO A 275 -17.51 -14.18 7.78
N LYS A 276 -16.55 -14.68 7.00
CA LYS A 276 -15.60 -15.69 7.47
C LYS A 276 -14.47 -14.97 8.20
N GLU A 277 -14.17 -15.37 9.44
CA GLU A 277 -13.07 -14.77 10.20
C GLU A 277 -11.71 -15.29 9.70
N ILE A 278 -10.91 -14.39 9.14
CA ILE A 278 -9.55 -14.69 8.66
C ILE A 278 -8.55 -14.08 9.64
N LYS A 279 -7.84 -14.92 10.40
CA LYS A 279 -6.89 -14.51 11.46
C LYS A 279 -5.87 -13.47 10.99
N TYR A 280 -5.36 -13.63 9.78
CA TYR A 280 -4.35 -12.76 9.16
C TYR A 280 -4.92 -11.98 7.98
N GLY A 281 -6.12 -11.40 8.14
CA GLY A 281 -6.90 -10.78 7.06
C GLY A 281 -6.15 -9.80 6.15
N TYR A 282 -5.30 -8.92 6.72
CA TYR A 282 -4.48 -8.01 5.90
C TYR A 282 -3.46 -8.75 5.03
N ILE A 283 -2.77 -9.78 5.55
CA ILE A 283 -1.85 -10.62 4.78
C ILE A 283 -2.62 -11.39 3.70
N TYR A 284 -3.77 -11.96 4.06
CA TYR A 284 -4.63 -12.70 3.14
C TYR A 284 -5.04 -11.85 1.94
N ASN A 285 -5.59 -10.66 2.17
CA ASN A 285 -5.98 -9.73 1.11
C ASN A 285 -4.78 -9.33 0.25
N LEU A 286 -3.67 -8.95 0.88
CA LEU A 286 -2.46 -8.49 0.21
C LEU A 286 -1.83 -9.57 -0.68
N LEU A 287 -1.61 -10.77 -0.16
CA LEU A 287 -1.01 -11.87 -0.92
C LEU A 287 -1.93 -12.35 -2.04
N THR A 288 -3.25 -12.32 -1.84
CA THR A 288 -4.24 -12.61 -2.88
C THR A 288 -4.10 -11.64 -4.06
N GLU A 289 -4.17 -10.34 -3.83
CA GLU A 289 -4.13 -9.34 -4.91
C GLU A 289 -2.77 -9.22 -5.59
N GLN A 290 -1.68 -9.36 -4.83
CA GLN A 290 -0.33 -9.40 -5.40
C GLN A 290 -0.12 -10.65 -6.27
N SER A 291 -0.56 -11.81 -5.81
CA SER A 291 -0.47 -13.06 -6.59
C SER A 291 -1.35 -12.99 -7.83
N ARG A 292 -2.58 -12.50 -7.72
CA ARG A 292 -3.48 -12.23 -8.86
C ARG A 292 -2.78 -11.35 -9.90
N THR A 293 -2.19 -10.24 -9.47
CA THR A 293 -1.45 -9.31 -10.35
C THR A 293 -0.25 -9.97 -11.02
N ILE A 294 0.49 -10.84 -10.31
CA ILE A 294 1.60 -11.63 -10.87
C ILE A 294 1.10 -12.62 -11.92
N LEU A 295 0.00 -13.32 -11.65
CA LEU A 295 -0.63 -14.27 -12.58
C LEU A 295 -1.17 -13.58 -13.83
N ILE A 296 -1.84 -12.43 -13.71
CA ILE A 296 -2.26 -11.59 -14.85
C ILE A 296 -1.04 -11.27 -15.73
N LYS A 297 0.06 -10.77 -15.14
CA LYS A 297 1.29 -10.45 -15.89
C LYS A 297 1.87 -11.68 -16.60
N ARG A 298 1.80 -12.87 -15.98
CA ARG A 298 2.24 -14.15 -16.58
C ARG A 298 1.35 -14.54 -17.76
N LEU A 299 0.03 -14.55 -17.59
CA LEU A 299 -0.97 -14.87 -18.61
C LEU A 299 -0.81 -13.97 -19.84
N VAL A 300 -0.77 -12.65 -19.62
CA VAL A 300 -0.61 -11.62 -20.65
C VAL A 300 0.70 -11.79 -21.43
N LYS A 301 1.81 -12.09 -20.73
CA LYS A 301 3.09 -12.39 -21.37
C LYS A 301 3.04 -13.66 -22.22
N ASN A 302 2.33 -14.69 -21.78
CA ASN A 302 2.22 -15.97 -22.48
C ASN A 302 1.34 -15.89 -23.75
N ASP A 303 0.42 -14.92 -23.83
CA ASP A 303 -0.28 -14.57 -25.07
C ASP A 303 0.50 -13.56 -25.95
N GLY A 304 1.74 -13.19 -25.58
CA GLY A 304 2.60 -12.28 -26.36
C GLY A 304 2.24 -10.79 -26.26
N ILE A 305 1.33 -10.42 -25.35
CA ILE A 305 0.79 -9.06 -25.21
C ILE A 305 1.62 -8.25 -24.20
N LYS A 306 1.71 -6.93 -24.39
CA LYS A 306 2.30 -6.02 -23.39
C LYS A 306 1.27 -5.70 -22.29
N TYR A 307 1.63 -5.90 -21.02
CA TYR A 307 0.78 -5.58 -19.87
C TYR A 307 0.26 -4.14 -19.84
N SER A 308 1.02 -3.18 -20.40
CA SER A 308 0.60 -1.78 -20.54
C SER A 308 -0.57 -1.57 -21.50
N ALA A 309 -0.80 -2.47 -22.47
CA ALA A 309 -1.99 -2.43 -23.32
C ALA A 309 -3.21 -2.96 -22.56
N VAL A 310 -3.04 -4.10 -21.87
CA VAL A 310 -4.10 -4.72 -21.04
C VAL A 310 -4.58 -3.79 -19.94
N LYS A 311 -3.69 -3.03 -19.28
CA LYS A 311 -4.10 -2.07 -18.24
C LYS A 311 -4.98 -0.91 -18.78
N LYS A 312 -4.97 -0.63 -20.08
CA LYS A 312 -5.79 0.43 -20.69
C LYS A 312 -7.15 -0.05 -21.19
N ASP A 313 -7.31 -1.35 -21.44
CA ASP A 313 -8.55 -1.95 -21.90
C ASP A 313 -9.22 -2.70 -20.73
N LYS A 314 -10.32 -2.15 -20.22
CA LYS A 314 -11.07 -2.71 -19.10
C LYS A 314 -11.57 -4.13 -19.37
N ASN A 315 -12.03 -4.42 -20.58
CA ASN A 315 -12.58 -5.73 -20.95
C ASN A 315 -11.46 -6.78 -21.06
N LEU A 316 -10.33 -6.38 -21.64
CA LEU A 316 -9.14 -7.23 -21.74
C LEU A 316 -8.50 -7.47 -20.36
N TYR A 317 -8.46 -6.46 -19.49
CA TYR A 317 -8.02 -6.62 -18.10
C TYR A 317 -8.92 -7.61 -17.36
N GLU A 318 -10.24 -7.46 -17.42
CA GLU A 318 -11.16 -8.36 -16.71
C GLU A 318 -11.12 -9.81 -17.21
N LYS A 319 -10.88 -10.02 -18.51
CA LYS A 319 -10.59 -11.35 -19.06
C LYS A 319 -9.40 -12.01 -18.35
N TYR A 320 -8.29 -11.29 -18.16
CA TYR A 320 -7.11 -11.84 -17.48
C TYR A 320 -7.25 -11.89 -15.96
N TYR A 321 -7.97 -10.94 -15.35
CA TYR A 321 -8.33 -10.96 -13.93
C TYR A 321 -9.14 -12.21 -13.61
N THR A 322 -10.19 -12.50 -14.38
CA THR A 322 -11.03 -13.69 -14.22
C THR A 322 -10.23 -14.98 -14.39
N GLN A 323 -9.30 -15.03 -15.35
CA GLN A 323 -8.40 -16.17 -15.53
C GLN A 323 -7.48 -16.36 -14.32
N ALA A 324 -6.82 -15.31 -13.85
CA ALA A 324 -5.93 -15.37 -12.68
C ALA A 324 -6.69 -15.75 -11.40
N ASP A 325 -7.90 -15.21 -11.20
CA ASP A 325 -8.80 -15.56 -10.09
C ASP A 325 -9.17 -17.05 -10.10
N THR A 326 -9.53 -17.56 -11.29
CA THR A 326 -9.84 -18.97 -11.50
C THR A 326 -8.65 -19.85 -11.14
N GLU A 327 -7.42 -19.46 -11.51
CA GLU A 327 -6.23 -20.24 -11.14
C GLU A 327 -5.92 -20.21 -9.64
N LEU A 328 -6.07 -19.05 -8.98
CA LEU A 328 -5.90 -18.93 -7.53
C LEU A 328 -6.87 -19.81 -6.75
N HIS A 329 -8.11 -19.93 -7.22
CA HIS A 329 -9.13 -20.71 -6.51
C HIS A 329 -9.21 -22.18 -6.93
N ASN A 330 -8.66 -22.57 -8.09
CA ASN A 330 -8.86 -23.93 -8.65
C ASN A 330 -7.59 -24.72 -8.97
N LYS A 331 -6.40 -24.25 -8.59
CA LYS A 331 -5.14 -24.94 -8.97
C LYS A 331 -4.18 -25.21 -7.82
N ASN A 332 -4.63 -25.17 -6.56
CA ASN A 332 -3.81 -25.55 -5.40
C ASN A 332 -2.41 -24.91 -5.36
N TYR A 333 -2.26 -23.67 -5.85
CA TYR A 333 -0.95 -23.01 -5.89
C TYR A 333 -0.40 -22.77 -4.49
N LYS A 334 0.92 -22.91 -4.32
CA LYS A 334 1.60 -22.51 -3.09
C LYS A 334 2.18 -21.11 -3.29
N ILE A 335 1.75 -20.16 -2.48
CA ILE A 335 2.14 -18.75 -2.55
C ILE A 335 2.98 -18.44 -1.32
N HIS A 336 4.29 -18.34 -1.51
CA HIS A 336 5.23 -18.00 -0.44
C HIS A 336 5.42 -16.49 -0.38
N SER A 337 5.46 -15.96 0.84
CA SER A 337 5.65 -14.53 1.08
C SER A 337 7.03 -14.20 1.63
N THR A 338 7.31 -12.90 1.79
CA THR A 338 8.45 -12.35 2.53
C THR A 338 8.11 -12.07 3.99
N ILE A 339 6.85 -12.25 4.39
CA ILE A 339 6.37 -11.84 5.72
C ILE A 339 6.93 -12.80 6.77
N ASP A 340 7.75 -12.28 7.67
CA ASP A 340 8.13 -12.98 8.88
C ASP A 340 6.93 -12.97 9.84
N LYS A 341 6.56 -14.15 10.31
CA LYS A 341 5.37 -14.34 11.14
C LYS A 341 5.52 -13.71 12.52
N ASN A 342 6.69 -13.82 13.14
CA ASN A 342 6.89 -13.32 14.49
C ASN A 342 7.02 -11.80 14.48
N LEU A 343 7.80 -11.24 13.55
CA LEU A 343 7.90 -9.79 13.36
C LEU A 343 6.54 -9.17 13.03
N TYR A 344 5.72 -9.83 12.18
CA TYR A 344 4.36 -9.38 11.90
C TYR A 344 3.47 -9.38 13.16
N VAL A 345 3.49 -10.46 13.95
CA VAL A 345 2.69 -10.57 15.19
C VAL A 345 3.13 -9.52 16.22
N ALA A 346 4.43 -9.39 16.48
CA ALA A 346 5.00 -8.40 17.39
C ALA A 346 4.57 -6.97 17.01
N MET A 347 4.75 -6.60 15.74
CA MET A 347 4.42 -5.27 15.23
C MET A 347 2.91 -4.97 15.29
N ASN A 348 2.05 -5.94 14.95
CA ASN A 348 0.60 -5.76 15.03
C ASN A 348 0.09 -5.75 16.48
N GLN A 349 0.74 -6.48 17.40
CA GLN A 349 0.40 -6.43 18.82
C GLN A 349 0.61 -5.03 19.40
N GLN A 350 1.73 -4.37 19.09
CA GLN A 350 1.98 -2.99 19.52
C GLN A 350 0.91 -2.02 18.99
N ALA A 351 0.59 -2.07 17.69
CA ALA A 351 -0.48 -1.24 17.12
C ALA A 351 -1.87 -1.53 17.74
N GLN A 352 -2.16 -2.79 18.12
CA GLN A 352 -3.42 -3.15 18.79
C GLN A 352 -3.50 -2.71 20.25
N GLN A 353 -2.37 -2.66 20.96
CA GLN A 353 -2.27 -2.16 22.33
C GLN A 353 -2.35 -0.64 22.36
N PHE A 354 -1.65 0.03 21.43
CA PHE A 354 -1.55 1.49 21.37
C PHE A 354 -2.78 2.20 20.76
N LYS A 355 -3.75 1.46 20.19
CA LYS A 355 -4.90 2.07 19.47
C LYS A 355 -5.75 3.06 20.28
N GLY A 356 -5.74 2.96 21.62
CA GLY A 356 -6.44 3.91 22.50
C GLY A 356 -5.70 5.23 22.71
N ASN A 357 -4.40 5.27 22.38
CA ASN A 357 -3.50 6.42 22.53
C ASN A 357 -3.28 7.16 21.20
N LEU A 358 -3.81 6.64 20.08
CA LEU A 358 -3.65 7.23 18.75
C LEU A 358 -4.33 8.60 18.58
N GLY A 359 -5.33 8.89 19.39
CA GLY A 359 -6.13 10.12 19.35
C GLY A 359 -7.62 9.85 19.50
N THR A 360 -8.40 10.91 19.38
CA THR A 360 -9.87 10.89 19.50
C THR A 360 -10.53 9.91 18.50
N VAL A 361 -11.69 9.35 18.88
CA VAL A 361 -12.54 8.53 17.99
C VAL A 361 -13.84 9.27 17.73
N HIS A 362 -14.04 9.73 16.49
CA HIS A 362 -15.26 10.43 16.11
C HIS A 362 -16.42 9.45 15.86
N SER A 363 -17.66 9.93 16.02
CA SER A 363 -18.88 9.13 15.88
C SER A 363 -20.01 9.99 15.31
N ASP A 364 -20.41 9.69 14.08
CA ASP A 364 -21.23 10.58 13.26
C ASP A 364 -22.42 9.85 12.64
N ASP A 365 -23.38 10.63 12.16
CA ASP A 365 -24.43 10.15 11.26
C ASP A 365 -24.00 10.44 9.82
N ALA A 366 -23.82 9.39 9.03
CA ALA A 366 -23.42 9.44 7.62
C ALA A 366 -24.46 8.78 6.71
N THR A 367 -24.36 8.99 5.40
CA THR A 367 -25.19 8.28 4.42
C THR A 367 -24.37 7.16 3.77
N ASP A 368 -24.88 5.92 3.80
CA ASP A 368 -24.29 4.80 3.05
C ASP A 368 -24.41 5.07 1.54
N PRO A 369 -23.29 5.27 0.80
CA PRO A 369 -23.34 5.64 -0.61
C PRO A 369 -23.92 4.53 -1.49
N ASN A 370 -24.02 3.30 -1.00
CA ASN A 370 -24.59 2.16 -1.73
C ASN A 370 -26.10 1.99 -1.51
N THR A 371 -26.67 2.59 -0.45
CA THR A 371 -28.08 2.38 -0.09
C THR A 371 -28.88 3.66 0.17
N GLY A 372 -28.22 4.82 0.23
CA GLY A 372 -28.86 6.12 0.49
C GLY A 372 -29.42 6.27 1.91
N LYS A 373 -29.09 5.36 2.83
CA LYS A 373 -29.63 5.35 4.20
C LYS A 373 -28.66 5.97 5.20
N ALA A 374 -29.22 6.67 6.18
CA ALA A 374 -28.48 7.10 7.35
C ALA A 374 -27.90 5.89 8.12
N ILE A 375 -26.64 6.00 8.51
CA ILE A 375 -25.86 5.02 9.27
C ILE A 375 -25.03 5.75 10.34
N LYS A 376 -24.97 5.19 11.55
CA LYS A 376 -23.98 5.60 12.56
C LYS A 376 -22.61 5.07 12.15
N VAL A 377 -21.62 5.95 12.04
CA VAL A 377 -20.23 5.60 11.69
C VAL A 377 -19.29 5.97 12.82
N SER A 378 -18.16 5.28 12.91
CA SER A 378 -17.13 5.50 13.93
C SER A 378 -15.79 5.60 13.21
N GLU A 379 -15.17 6.77 13.30
CA GLU A 379 -13.91 7.11 12.64
C GLU A 379 -12.80 7.26 13.69
N PRO A 380 -12.09 6.16 14.02
CA PRO A 380 -10.87 6.25 14.81
C PRO A 380 -9.68 6.67 13.94
N VAL A 381 -8.65 7.24 14.56
CA VAL A 381 -7.32 7.36 13.97
C VAL A 381 -6.82 5.99 13.51
N GLN A 382 -6.36 5.90 12.26
CA GLN A 382 -5.76 4.69 11.69
C GLN A 382 -4.24 4.69 11.85
N ASN A 383 -3.64 3.51 11.66
CA ASN A 383 -2.20 3.36 11.49
C ASN A 383 -1.89 2.53 10.24
N GLY A 384 -0.86 2.93 9.51
CA GLY A 384 -0.26 2.17 8.43
C GLY A 384 1.24 2.13 8.65
N SER A 385 1.82 0.95 8.79
CA SER A 385 3.26 0.81 9.12
C SER A 385 3.91 -0.31 8.32
N VAL A 386 5.17 -0.14 7.91
CA VAL A 386 5.91 -1.10 7.06
C VAL A 386 7.34 -1.28 7.55
N LEU A 387 7.75 -2.53 7.79
CA LEU A 387 9.13 -2.94 8.02
C LEU A 387 9.73 -3.55 6.74
N LEU A 388 10.84 -2.99 6.27
CA LEU A 388 11.52 -3.38 5.03
C LEU A 388 12.99 -3.77 5.31
N ASP A 389 13.48 -4.87 4.73
CA ASP A 389 14.92 -5.12 4.60
C ASP A 389 15.52 -4.23 3.49
N ASN A 390 16.52 -3.43 3.85
CA ASN A 390 17.08 -2.42 2.94
C ASN A 390 17.84 -3.02 1.75
N LYS A 391 18.40 -4.23 1.90
CA LYS A 391 19.31 -4.85 0.93
C LYS A 391 18.56 -5.55 -0.20
N SER A 392 17.41 -6.14 0.11
CA SER A 392 16.61 -7.00 -0.77
C SER A 392 15.28 -6.38 -1.19
N GLY A 393 14.74 -5.41 -0.45
CA GLY A 393 13.39 -4.87 -0.67
C GLY A 393 12.27 -5.80 -0.18
N GLN A 394 12.58 -6.82 0.61
CA GLN A 394 11.58 -7.66 1.27
C GLN A 394 10.82 -6.84 2.32
N VAL A 395 9.48 -6.85 2.25
CA VAL A 395 8.66 -6.42 3.39
C VAL A 395 8.61 -7.56 4.39
N LEU A 396 9.16 -7.35 5.58
CA LEU A 396 9.23 -8.39 6.62
C LEU A 396 7.99 -8.41 7.50
N ALA A 397 7.43 -7.22 7.80
CA ALA A 397 6.24 -7.05 8.62
C ALA A 397 5.51 -5.76 8.21
N PHE A 398 4.22 -5.67 8.53
CA PHE A 398 3.43 -4.45 8.32
C PHE A 398 2.19 -4.42 9.22
N VAL A 399 1.65 -3.21 9.44
CA VAL A 399 0.34 -2.97 10.04
C VAL A 399 -0.55 -2.36 8.97
N GLY A 400 -1.67 -3.03 8.67
CA GLY A 400 -2.60 -2.58 7.64
C GLY A 400 -3.69 -1.62 8.14
N GLY A 401 -3.89 -1.49 9.44
CA GLY A 401 -4.95 -0.68 10.05
C GLY A 401 -5.23 -1.09 11.50
N VAL A 402 -5.97 -0.28 12.25
CA VAL A 402 -6.16 -0.51 13.70
C VAL A 402 -7.21 -1.57 14.02
N ASN A 403 -8.08 -1.94 13.07
CA ASN A 403 -9.06 -3.01 13.27
C ASN A 403 -9.60 -3.57 11.95
N PHE A 404 -9.06 -4.71 11.51
CA PHE A 404 -9.48 -5.40 10.28
C PHE A 404 -10.99 -5.70 10.22
N LYS A 405 -11.63 -6.01 11.36
CA LYS A 405 -13.07 -6.29 11.41
C LYS A 405 -13.94 -5.03 11.19
N LYS A 406 -13.39 -3.83 11.41
CA LYS A 406 -14.06 -2.53 11.16
C LYS A 406 -13.69 -1.90 9.80
N SER A 407 -12.48 -2.13 9.30
CA SER A 407 -12.03 -1.68 7.98
C SER A 407 -10.98 -2.64 7.41
N GLN A 408 -11.22 -3.15 6.20
CA GLN A 408 -10.26 -4.02 5.51
C GLN A 408 -9.30 -3.24 4.58
N LEU A 409 -9.37 -1.90 4.57
CA LEU A 409 -8.45 -1.04 3.83
C LEU A 409 -7.03 -1.16 4.39
N ASN A 410 -6.03 -1.36 3.53
CA ASN A 410 -4.64 -1.56 3.95
C ASN A 410 -3.83 -0.26 3.84
N HIS A 411 -3.75 0.47 4.94
CA HIS A 411 -3.08 1.78 5.03
C HIS A 411 -1.58 1.73 4.71
N ALA A 412 -0.95 0.56 4.86
CA ALA A 412 0.45 0.39 4.52
C ALA A 412 0.71 0.33 2.99
N PHE A 413 -0.26 -0.12 2.20
CA PHE A 413 -0.08 -0.47 0.78
C PHE A 413 -0.97 0.31 -0.19
N ASP A 414 -2.19 0.66 0.22
CA ASP A 414 -3.25 1.11 -0.69
C ASP A 414 -3.52 2.62 -0.56
N THR A 415 -3.51 3.16 0.66
CA THR A 415 -3.84 4.57 0.89
C THR A 415 -2.70 5.50 0.49
N GLN A 416 -3.01 6.48 -0.36
CA GLN A 416 -2.08 7.53 -0.74
C GLN A 416 -2.39 8.78 0.07
N ARG A 417 -1.38 9.32 0.76
CA ARG A 417 -1.50 10.40 1.76
C ARG A 417 -0.45 11.48 1.52
N SER A 418 -0.64 12.69 2.05
CA SER A 418 0.39 13.73 1.96
C SER A 418 1.60 13.28 2.78
N PRO A 419 2.82 13.23 2.21
CA PRO A 419 4.00 12.84 2.98
C PRO A 419 4.44 13.90 4.01
N GLY A 420 3.85 15.10 3.98
CA GLY A 420 4.33 16.25 4.74
C GLY A 420 5.83 16.50 4.54
N SER A 421 6.49 16.99 5.60
CA SER A 421 7.94 17.26 5.59
C SER A 421 8.85 16.03 5.40
N SER A 422 8.35 14.79 5.44
CA SER A 422 9.19 13.60 5.27
C SER A 422 9.73 13.44 3.84
N ILE A 423 9.13 14.11 2.86
CA ILE A 423 9.60 14.11 1.46
C ILE A 423 10.86 14.96 1.24
N LYS A 424 11.15 15.94 2.11
CA LYS A 424 12.28 16.90 1.97
C LYS A 424 13.61 16.24 1.58
N PRO A 425 14.07 15.15 2.25
CA PRO A 425 15.36 14.54 1.94
C PRO A 425 15.39 13.90 0.55
N LEU A 426 14.26 13.35 0.10
CA LEU A 426 14.10 12.60 -1.14
C LEU A 426 14.02 13.52 -2.37
N ILE A 427 13.23 14.60 -2.27
CA ILE A 427 12.86 15.45 -3.42
C ILE A 427 13.75 16.70 -3.56
N THR A 428 14.40 17.13 -2.48
CA THR A 428 15.13 18.42 -2.43
C THR A 428 16.59 18.23 -2.03
N PHE A 429 16.87 17.76 -0.82
CA PHE A 429 18.23 17.77 -0.29
C PHE A 429 19.16 16.74 -0.94
N ALA A 430 18.71 15.48 -1.14
CA ALA A 430 19.54 14.49 -1.81
C ALA A 430 19.81 14.83 -3.29
N PRO A 431 18.83 15.32 -4.08
CA PRO A 431 19.09 15.91 -5.39
C PRO A 431 20.07 17.09 -5.35
N ALA A 432 19.95 18.02 -4.40
CA ALA A 432 20.88 19.15 -4.30
C ALA A 432 22.34 18.69 -4.07
N ILE A 433 22.56 17.73 -3.15
CA ILE A 433 23.89 17.18 -2.85
C ILE A 433 24.44 16.34 -4.01
N GLU A 434 23.62 15.51 -4.67
CA GLU A 434 24.05 14.69 -5.81
C GLU A 434 24.55 15.53 -6.98
N ASN A 435 23.95 16.72 -7.19
CA ASN A 435 24.33 17.65 -8.25
C ASN A 435 25.41 18.67 -7.80
N GLY A 436 25.92 18.55 -6.57
CA GLY A 436 27.00 19.40 -6.06
C GLY A 436 26.61 20.85 -5.75
N LEU A 437 25.32 21.13 -5.60
CA LEU A 437 24.78 22.47 -5.36
C LEU A 437 24.89 22.90 -3.88
N ILE A 438 24.93 21.93 -2.95
CA ILE A 438 25.13 22.16 -1.52
C ILE A 438 26.01 21.07 -0.90
N GLY A 439 26.65 21.41 0.21
CA GLY A 439 27.16 20.48 1.20
C GLY A 439 26.38 20.58 2.51
N SER A 440 26.75 19.78 3.52
CA SER A 440 25.95 19.68 4.75
C SER A 440 25.83 20.99 5.54
N GLN A 441 26.76 21.94 5.39
CA GLN A 441 26.73 23.25 6.05
C GLN A 441 26.51 24.42 5.08
N SER A 442 26.04 24.20 3.85
CA SER A 442 25.65 25.33 2.97
C SER A 442 24.49 26.10 3.61
N MET A 443 24.54 27.43 3.59
CA MET A 443 23.52 28.26 4.22
C MET A 443 22.28 28.43 3.33
N LEU A 444 21.13 28.39 3.98
CA LEU A 444 19.81 28.61 3.42
C LEU A 444 19.17 29.78 4.17
N ALA A 445 18.40 30.60 3.47
CA ALA A 445 17.74 31.76 4.05
C ALA A 445 16.44 31.37 4.76
N ASP A 446 16.29 31.74 6.03
CA ASP A 446 15.07 31.64 6.81
C ASP A 446 14.52 33.04 7.14
N PHE A 447 13.82 33.61 6.17
CA PHE A 447 13.25 34.95 6.24
C PHE A 447 11.97 35.01 5.43
N LYS A 448 11.09 35.97 5.73
CA LYS A 448 9.80 36.17 5.03
C LYS A 448 9.96 36.10 3.51
N ALA A 449 9.53 34.98 2.94
CA ALA A 449 9.62 34.66 1.52
C ALA A 449 8.25 34.80 0.83
N LYS A 450 8.26 35.15 -0.45
CA LYS A 450 7.05 35.27 -1.28
C LYS A 450 7.40 34.93 -2.73
N PHE A 451 6.62 34.02 -3.31
CA PHE A 451 6.77 33.46 -4.65
C PHE A 451 5.43 33.63 -5.39
N GLY A 452 5.23 34.77 -6.02
CA GLY A 452 3.90 35.16 -6.54
C GLY A 452 2.90 35.31 -5.40
N SER A 453 1.83 34.52 -5.41
CA SER A 453 0.85 34.44 -4.30
C SER A 453 1.32 33.57 -3.12
N TYR A 454 2.22 32.60 -3.36
CA TYR A 454 2.65 31.65 -2.32
C TYR A 454 3.63 32.29 -1.34
N SER A 455 3.29 32.30 -0.05
CA SER A 455 4.13 32.84 1.03
C SER A 455 4.27 31.76 2.12
N PRO A 456 5.32 30.91 2.08
CA PRO A 456 5.50 29.86 3.07
C PRO A 456 5.88 30.42 4.44
N THR A 457 5.52 29.66 5.47
CA THR A 457 5.88 29.84 6.87
C THR A 457 6.51 28.55 7.39
N ASP A 458 7.29 28.65 8.46
CA ASP A 458 7.64 27.47 9.25
C ASP A 458 6.45 27.04 10.11
N TYR A 459 6.61 25.89 10.77
CA TYR A 459 5.64 25.36 11.70
C TYR A 459 5.28 26.38 12.79
N GLY A 460 4.02 26.38 13.25
CA GLY A 460 3.50 27.39 14.18
C GLY A 460 3.37 28.81 13.58
N GLU A 461 3.32 28.93 12.24
CA GLU A 461 3.32 30.21 11.50
C GLU A 461 4.53 31.11 11.82
N THR A 462 5.69 30.48 12.07
CA THR A 462 6.92 31.17 12.44
C THR A 462 7.84 31.48 11.26
N ILE A 463 8.80 32.37 11.50
CA ILE A 463 9.93 32.72 10.63
C ILE A 463 11.16 32.86 11.53
N GLN A 464 12.25 32.13 11.28
CA GLN A 464 13.43 32.15 12.17
C GLN A 464 14.26 33.44 12.07
N ASN A 465 14.05 34.21 11.01
CA ASN A 465 14.68 35.51 10.75
C ASN A 465 16.23 35.47 10.77
N ARG A 466 16.80 34.40 10.21
CA ARG A 466 18.25 34.13 10.19
C ARG A 466 18.67 33.29 8.97
N PHE A 467 19.97 33.16 8.75
CA PHE A 467 20.51 32.08 7.92
C PHE A 467 20.63 30.81 8.76
N VAL A 468 20.31 29.66 8.15
CA VAL A 468 20.36 28.33 8.77
C VAL A 468 21.12 27.36 7.88
N SER A 469 21.80 26.38 8.47
CA SER A 469 22.53 25.39 7.67
C SER A 469 21.58 24.41 6.99
N ALA A 470 21.98 23.85 5.84
CA ALA A 470 21.23 22.77 5.18
C ALA A 470 21.04 21.54 6.10
N ARG A 471 21.98 21.29 7.01
CA ARG A 471 21.88 20.28 8.08
C ARG A 471 20.73 20.61 9.03
N GLU A 472 20.81 21.78 9.67
CA GLU A 472 19.84 22.26 10.66
C GLU A 472 18.43 22.33 10.08
N THR A 473 18.30 22.74 8.81
CA THR A 473 17.03 22.75 8.08
C THR A 473 16.37 21.36 7.98
N LEU A 474 17.16 20.28 7.91
CA LEU A 474 16.62 18.90 7.96
C LEU A 474 16.36 18.44 9.40
N GLU A 475 17.23 18.79 10.34
CA GLU A 475 17.14 18.43 11.77
C GLU A 475 15.86 19.01 12.41
N GLU A 476 15.67 20.32 12.27
CA GLU A 476 14.51 21.09 12.75
C GLU A 476 13.36 21.13 11.74
N SER A 477 13.56 20.57 10.55
CA SER A 477 12.53 20.44 9.53
C SER A 477 11.91 21.78 9.06
N TYR A 478 12.68 22.89 9.04
CA TYR A 478 12.20 24.20 8.60
C TYR A 478 11.65 24.18 7.15
N ASN A 479 10.64 25.01 6.88
CA ASN A 479 9.89 25.04 5.62
C ASN A 479 10.43 26.08 4.66
N ILE A 480 10.62 27.32 5.13
CA ILE A 480 11.09 28.44 4.30
C ILE A 480 12.43 28.11 3.62
N PRO A 481 13.45 27.58 4.31
CA PRO A 481 14.74 27.30 3.68
C PRO A 481 14.66 26.07 2.75
N SER A 482 13.78 25.10 3.06
CA SER A 482 13.47 23.98 2.16
C SER A 482 12.84 24.44 0.84
N VAL A 483 11.91 25.40 0.88
CA VAL A 483 11.31 26.00 -0.32
C VAL A 483 12.32 26.82 -1.11
N ASN A 484 13.16 27.61 -0.43
CA ASN A 484 14.27 28.33 -1.07
C ASN A 484 15.21 27.38 -1.82
N LEU A 485 15.59 26.26 -1.20
CA LEU A 485 16.42 25.24 -1.82
C LEU A 485 15.72 24.52 -2.98
N TYR A 486 14.44 24.17 -2.84
CA TYR A 486 13.70 23.51 -3.93
C TYR A 486 13.57 24.41 -5.17
N ASN A 487 13.23 25.69 -4.97
CA ASN A 487 13.22 26.68 -6.04
C ASN A 487 14.62 26.83 -6.69
N TYR A 488 15.68 26.85 -5.88
CA TYR A 488 17.05 26.95 -6.38
C TYR A 488 17.46 25.76 -7.26
N ILE A 489 17.19 24.51 -6.84
CA ILE A 489 17.54 23.33 -7.65
C ILE A 489 16.73 23.26 -8.96
N MET A 490 15.47 23.71 -8.95
CA MET A 490 14.65 23.84 -10.18
C MET A 490 15.27 24.85 -11.16
N GLN A 491 15.70 26.02 -10.67
CA GLN A 491 16.37 27.05 -11.48
C GLN A 491 17.71 26.56 -12.05
N HIS A 492 18.37 25.60 -11.39
CA HIS A 492 19.59 24.94 -11.86
C HIS A 492 19.32 23.67 -12.70
N GLY A 493 18.08 23.46 -13.17
CA GLY A 493 17.73 22.37 -14.08
C GLY A 493 17.68 20.97 -13.45
N VAL A 494 17.71 20.86 -12.11
CA VAL A 494 17.66 19.57 -11.41
C VAL A 494 16.23 19.02 -11.43
N SER A 495 16.01 17.95 -12.18
CA SER A 495 14.72 17.24 -12.22
C SER A 495 14.55 16.31 -11.01
N SER A 496 13.81 16.74 -9.98
CA SER A 496 13.48 15.88 -8.83
C SER A 496 12.64 14.65 -9.24
N LYS A 497 11.78 14.77 -10.27
CA LYS A 497 11.04 13.64 -10.88
C LYS A 497 11.97 12.47 -11.26
N LYS A 498 13.14 12.76 -11.83
CA LYS A 498 14.15 11.75 -12.20
C LYS A 498 14.63 10.89 -11.02
N TYR A 499 14.69 11.46 -9.82
CA TYR A 499 15.08 10.73 -8.60
C TYR A 499 13.88 9.99 -8.01
N MET A 500 12.74 10.66 -7.85
CA MET A 500 11.52 10.08 -7.27
C MET A 500 11.00 8.87 -8.08
N SER A 501 10.91 8.98 -9.41
CA SER A 501 10.47 7.87 -10.27
C SER A 501 11.39 6.65 -10.22
N LYS A 502 12.70 6.84 -9.97
CA LYS A 502 13.62 5.71 -9.75
C LYS A 502 13.40 5.02 -8.39
N MET A 503 12.80 5.72 -7.42
CA MET A 503 12.40 5.21 -6.11
C MET A 503 10.93 4.73 -6.06
N GLY A 504 10.28 4.55 -7.22
CA GLY A 504 8.91 4.05 -7.31
C GLY A 504 7.81 5.07 -6.99
N ILE A 505 8.16 6.34 -6.73
CA ILE A 505 7.20 7.43 -6.49
C ILE A 505 7.01 8.22 -7.80
N ASN A 506 5.80 8.21 -8.34
CA ASN A 506 5.46 8.87 -9.59
C ASN A 506 4.33 9.88 -9.37
N LEU A 507 4.71 11.13 -9.10
CA LEU A 507 3.79 12.27 -9.03
C LEU A 507 3.64 12.91 -10.43
N THR A 508 2.65 13.79 -10.59
CA THR A 508 2.41 14.48 -11.87
C THR A 508 3.43 15.59 -12.14
N ASP A 509 3.63 15.93 -13.42
CA ASP A 509 4.47 17.09 -13.79
C ASP A 509 3.90 18.43 -13.30
N LYS A 510 2.60 18.50 -12.96
CA LYS A 510 1.98 19.67 -12.33
C LYS A 510 2.48 19.84 -10.90
N GLU A 511 2.49 18.77 -10.12
CA GLU A 511 2.98 18.78 -8.73
C GLU A 511 4.47 19.14 -8.67
N TYR A 512 5.33 18.54 -9.52
CA TYR A 512 6.77 18.87 -9.56
C TYR A 512 7.09 20.32 -9.95
N ARG A 513 6.13 21.09 -10.48
CA ARG A 513 6.31 22.53 -10.75
C ARG A 513 5.88 23.43 -9.58
N GLN A 514 5.20 22.88 -8.57
CA GLN A 514 4.70 23.64 -7.42
C GLN A 514 5.73 23.62 -6.29
N LEU A 515 6.12 24.79 -5.78
CA LEU A 515 7.14 24.88 -4.73
C LEU A 515 6.73 24.17 -3.42
N GLY A 516 5.44 24.11 -3.11
CA GLY A 516 4.91 23.41 -1.93
C GLY A 516 5.13 21.89 -1.92
N ILE A 517 5.50 21.26 -3.05
CA ILE A 517 5.77 19.82 -3.11
C ILE A 517 6.91 19.40 -2.17
N THR A 518 7.90 20.27 -1.93
CA THR A 518 8.99 19.98 -0.97
C THR A 518 8.50 19.90 0.48
N LEU A 519 7.29 20.38 0.78
CA LEU A 519 6.65 20.30 2.10
C LEU A 519 5.58 19.20 2.16
N GLY A 520 5.43 18.39 1.09
CA GLY A 520 4.39 17.38 0.97
C GLY A 520 3.08 17.86 0.37
N GLY A 521 3.05 19.06 -0.24
CA GLY A 521 1.92 19.54 -1.03
C GLY A 521 1.72 18.74 -2.32
N THR A 522 1.16 17.55 -2.20
CA THR A 522 0.88 16.59 -3.29
C THR A 522 -0.62 16.41 -3.48
N ALA A 523 -1.06 16.30 -4.73
CA ALA A 523 -2.44 15.99 -5.08
C ALA A 523 -2.72 14.48 -5.07
N THR A 524 -1.74 13.64 -5.46
CA THR A 524 -1.94 12.17 -5.46
C THR A 524 -1.48 11.50 -4.17
N GLY A 525 -0.56 12.11 -3.42
CA GLY A 525 0.03 11.50 -2.23
C GLY A 525 0.98 10.33 -2.52
N VAL A 526 1.40 9.64 -1.45
CA VAL A 526 2.24 8.44 -1.45
C VAL A 526 1.77 7.43 -0.40
N THR A 527 2.11 6.15 -0.57
CA THR A 527 1.82 5.09 0.42
C THR A 527 2.97 4.91 1.41
N VAL A 528 2.70 4.28 2.55
CA VAL A 528 3.72 3.95 3.57
C VAL A 528 4.82 3.04 3.00
N LEU A 529 4.45 2.06 2.18
CA LEU A 529 5.40 1.22 1.46
C LEU A 529 6.34 2.04 0.55
N GLN A 530 5.80 3.02 -0.18
CA GLN A 530 6.61 3.88 -1.05
C GLN A 530 7.60 4.71 -0.24
N GLN A 531 7.19 5.23 0.92
CA GLN A 531 8.05 6.01 1.81
C GLN A 531 9.18 5.16 2.41
N ALA A 532 8.85 3.98 2.97
CA ALA A 532 9.84 3.04 3.48
C ALA A 532 10.85 2.61 2.39
N SER A 533 10.37 2.31 1.19
CA SER A 533 11.20 1.90 0.05
C SER A 533 12.03 3.04 -0.57
N ALA A 534 11.55 4.28 -0.49
CA ALA A 534 12.34 5.45 -0.88
C ALA A 534 13.48 5.69 0.12
N PHE A 535 13.20 5.68 1.43
CA PHE A 535 14.21 5.88 2.48
C PHE A 535 15.28 4.77 2.52
N SER A 536 14.90 3.51 2.28
CA SER A 536 15.85 2.38 2.24
C SER A 536 16.94 2.55 1.16
N THR A 537 16.67 3.34 0.12
CA THR A 537 17.67 3.77 -0.89
C THR A 537 18.89 4.41 -0.25
N PHE A 538 18.73 5.22 0.80
CA PHE A 538 19.85 5.85 1.51
C PHE A 538 20.64 4.83 2.31
N ALA A 539 19.95 3.96 3.06
CA ALA A 539 20.59 2.87 3.80
C ALA A 539 21.40 1.96 2.87
N ASN A 540 20.82 1.58 1.73
CA ASN A 540 21.43 0.75 0.70
C ASN A 540 22.36 1.53 -0.26
N LYS A 541 23.01 2.60 0.25
CA LYS A 541 24.13 3.30 -0.41
C LYS A 541 23.78 3.82 -1.81
N GLY A 542 22.58 4.39 -1.92
CA GLY A 542 22.04 5.02 -3.12
C GLY A 542 21.44 4.05 -4.14
N VAL A 543 21.30 2.77 -3.78
CA VAL A 543 20.65 1.74 -4.61
C VAL A 543 19.24 1.50 -4.08
N HIS A 544 18.25 1.87 -4.86
CA HIS A 544 16.86 1.50 -4.60
C HIS A 544 16.63 0.06 -5.04
N VAL A 545 15.80 -0.66 -4.29
CA VAL A 545 15.32 -1.99 -4.63
C VAL A 545 13.80 -1.97 -4.56
N ASP A 546 13.15 -2.31 -5.67
CA ASP A 546 11.69 -2.29 -5.76
C ASP A 546 11.10 -3.26 -4.71
N PRO A 547 10.15 -2.84 -3.86
CA PRO A 547 9.74 -3.62 -2.70
C PRO A 547 8.77 -4.74 -3.09
N TYR A 548 8.76 -5.85 -2.36
CA TYR A 548 7.91 -7.00 -2.68
C TYR A 548 7.49 -7.81 -1.46
N VAL A 549 6.37 -8.54 -1.63
CA VAL A 549 5.76 -9.43 -0.61
C VAL A 549 5.58 -10.88 -1.03
N VAL A 550 5.59 -11.21 -2.33
CA VAL A 550 5.48 -12.59 -2.83
C VAL A 550 6.86 -13.04 -3.34
N THR A 551 7.43 -14.08 -2.71
CA THR A 551 8.73 -14.66 -3.07
C THR A 551 8.61 -15.60 -4.27
N ASP A 552 7.66 -16.53 -4.24
CA ASP A 552 7.29 -17.38 -5.36
C ASP A 552 5.83 -17.86 -5.34
N ILE A 553 5.39 -18.31 -6.52
CA ILE A 553 4.14 -19.05 -6.73
C ILE A 553 4.53 -20.38 -7.38
N GLN A 554 4.13 -21.49 -6.79
CA GLN A 554 4.37 -22.86 -7.29
C GLN A 554 3.05 -23.55 -7.62
N ASP A 555 3.04 -24.45 -8.60
CA ASP A 555 1.90 -25.33 -8.85
C ASP A 555 1.95 -26.61 -7.96
N PRO A 556 0.92 -27.48 -8.00
CA PRO A 556 0.86 -28.67 -7.14
C PRO A 556 1.96 -29.70 -7.39
N SER A 557 2.65 -29.67 -8.54
CA SER A 557 3.82 -30.51 -8.82
C SER A 557 5.11 -29.98 -8.19
N GLY A 558 5.08 -28.76 -7.62
CA GLY A 558 6.25 -28.04 -7.12
C GLY A 558 6.95 -27.18 -8.18
N LYS A 559 6.45 -27.17 -9.43
CA LYS A 559 6.99 -26.34 -10.51
C LYS A 559 6.76 -24.85 -10.19
N THR A 560 7.85 -24.09 -10.17
CA THR A 560 7.81 -22.65 -9.88
C THR A 560 7.26 -21.87 -11.08
N LEU A 561 6.08 -21.27 -10.92
CA LEU A 561 5.40 -20.46 -11.92
C LEU A 561 5.84 -18.98 -11.91
N TYR A 562 6.30 -18.51 -10.75
CA TYR A 562 6.90 -17.20 -10.55
C TYR A 562 7.94 -17.30 -9.44
N LYS A 563 9.10 -16.66 -9.63
CA LYS A 563 10.08 -16.37 -8.57
C LYS A 563 10.42 -14.89 -8.67
N HIS A 564 10.42 -14.18 -7.55
CA HIS A 564 10.76 -12.76 -7.55
C HIS A 564 12.19 -12.53 -8.08
N LYS A 565 12.33 -11.52 -8.94
CA LYS A 565 13.62 -11.08 -9.48
C LYS A 565 13.83 -9.62 -9.09
N GLY A 566 14.70 -9.41 -8.09
CA GLY A 566 14.97 -8.09 -7.52
C GLY A 566 15.43 -7.08 -8.57
N SER A 567 14.72 -5.96 -8.66
CA SER A 567 15.00 -4.83 -9.54
C SER A 567 15.83 -3.81 -8.75
N LYS A 568 17.07 -3.54 -9.20
CA LYS A 568 18.01 -2.64 -8.51
C LYS A 568 18.33 -1.43 -9.38
N LYS A 569 18.14 -0.23 -8.83
CA LYS A 569 18.33 1.05 -9.54
C LYS A 569 19.25 1.95 -8.74
N ARG A 570 20.35 2.45 -9.34
CA ARG A 570 21.14 3.51 -8.71
C ARG A 570 20.40 4.84 -8.84
N VAL A 571 19.98 5.38 -7.70
CA VAL A 571 19.31 6.68 -7.58
C VAL A 571 20.34 7.75 -7.26
N PHE A 572 21.17 7.48 -6.24
CA PHE A 572 22.19 8.38 -5.72
C PHE A 572 23.57 7.68 -5.67
N THR A 573 24.62 8.47 -5.50
CA THR A 573 25.95 7.97 -5.17
C THR A 573 26.03 7.50 -3.72
N LYS A 574 27.04 6.66 -3.40
CA LYS A 574 27.28 6.21 -2.02
C LYS A 574 27.57 7.40 -1.10
N GLN A 575 28.22 8.41 -1.67
CA GLN A 575 28.66 9.64 -1.04
C GLN A 575 27.46 10.54 -0.68
N THR A 576 26.55 10.82 -1.60
CA THR A 576 25.29 11.53 -1.31
C THR A 576 24.47 10.83 -0.24
N SER A 577 24.31 9.50 -0.32
CA SER A 577 23.59 8.74 0.71
C SER A 577 24.27 8.79 2.08
N TYR A 578 25.61 8.80 2.14
CA TYR A 578 26.33 9.00 3.40
C TYR A 578 26.08 10.40 3.99
N ILE A 579 26.15 11.46 3.18
CA ILE A 579 25.93 12.84 3.62
C ILE A 579 24.50 13.02 4.13
N ILE A 580 23.50 12.55 3.38
CA ILE A 580 22.09 12.62 3.77
C ILE A 580 21.82 11.83 5.06
N LYS A 581 22.34 10.60 5.20
CA LYS A 581 22.23 9.83 6.45
C LYS A 581 22.84 10.56 7.64
N ASN A 582 23.99 11.21 7.43
CA ASN A 582 24.66 11.97 8.48
C ASN A 582 23.93 13.29 8.84
N MET A 583 23.10 13.84 7.95
CA MET A 583 22.18 14.94 8.28
C MET A 583 20.93 14.42 8.99
N LEU A 584 20.30 13.36 8.47
CA LEU A 584 19.11 12.72 9.04
C LEU A 584 19.35 12.01 10.39
N HIS A 585 20.59 11.73 10.76
CA HIS A 585 20.92 11.29 12.11
C HIS A 585 20.67 12.40 13.14
N GLY A 586 20.92 13.67 12.79
CA GLY A 586 20.68 14.80 13.68
C GLY A 586 19.21 15.01 14.04
N VAL A 587 18.29 14.60 13.15
CA VAL A 587 16.84 14.56 13.43
C VAL A 587 16.55 13.69 14.67
N VAL A 588 17.27 12.57 14.81
CA VAL A 588 17.07 11.54 15.84
C VAL A 588 17.87 11.83 17.11
N THR A 589 18.92 12.65 17.05
CA THR A 589 19.77 12.95 18.22
C THR A 589 19.49 14.29 18.88
N LYS A 590 18.92 15.28 18.16
CA LYS A 590 18.68 16.63 18.70
C LYS A 590 17.53 17.42 18.06
N GLY A 591 17.13 17.07 16.83
CA GLY A 591 16.02 17.72 16.13
C GLY A 591 14.66 17.09 16.42
N THR A 592 13.77 17.17 15.43
CA THR A 592 12.34 16.81 15.53
C THR A 592 11.99 15.36 15.92
N ALA A 593 12.96 14.46 16.08
CA ALA A 593 12.76 13.11 16.63
C ALA A 593 13.79 12.71 17.70
N SER A 594 14.29 13.69 18.47
CA SER A 594 15.26 13.47 19.56
C SER A 594 14.75 12.52 20.65
N ALA A 595 13.43 12.44 20.86
CA ALA A 595 12.78 11.56 21.82
C ALA A 595 13.16 10.08 21.65
N LEU A 596 13.29 9.64 20.39
CA LEU A 596 13.65 8.27 20.04
C LEU A 596 15.02 7.83 20.59
N SER A 597 15.90 8.78 20.92
CA SER A 597 17.21 8.48 21.52
C SER A 597 17.13 7.83 22.90
N TYR A 598 16.08 8.12 23.68
CA TYR A 598 15.81 7.52 24.99
C TYR A 598 14.60 6.55 25.00
N GLU A 599 13.71 6.62 24.02
CA GLU A 599 12.59 5.68 23.87
C GLU A 599 12.99 4.33 23.22
N SER A 600 14.14 4.29 22.53
CA SER A 600 14.63 3.07 21.88
C SER A 600 15.45 2.18 22.82
N ASN A 601 15.07 0.91 22.94
CA ASN A 601 15.79 -0.15 23.66
C ASN A 601 16.97 -0.74 22.86
N PHE A 602 17.47 0.00 21.87
CA PHE A 602 18.59 -0.38 20.99
C PHE A 602 19.45 0.84 20.65
N SER A 603 20.69 0.62 20.20
CA SER A 603 21.60 1.72 19.93
C SER A 603 21.13 2.58 18.74
N THR A 604 20.74 3.81 19.04
CA THR A 604 20.33 4.84 18.07
C THR A 604 21.52 5.52 17.36
N LYS A 605 22.76 5.18 17.72
CA LYS A 605 24.00 5.74 17.13
C LYS A 605 24.09 5.66 15.60
N ASN A 606 23.40 4.69 14.99
CA ASN A 606 23.31 4.51 13.54
C ASN A 606 21.86 4.57 13.01
N LEU A 607 20.91 5.04 13.82
CA LEU A 607 19.54 5.34 13.41
C LEU A 607 19.51 6.72 12.76
N PHE A 608 18.93 6.81 11.57
CA PHE A 608 18.64 8.06 10.90
C PHE A 608 17.17 8.05 10.47
N GLY A 609 16.53 9.21 10.40
CA GLY A 609 15.10 9.23 10.07
C GLY A 609 14.57 10.62 9.75
N LYS A 610 13.27 10.69 9.46
CA LYS A 610 12.58 11.96 9.25
C LYS A 610 11.11 11.89 9.66
N THR A 611 10.70 12.90 10.43
CA THR A 611 9.30 13.26 10.72
C THR A 611 8.62 13.88 9.50
N GLY A 612 7.32 13.66 9.36
CA GLY A 612 6.48 14.35 8.38
C GLY A 612 5.13 14.68 8.99
N THR A 613 4.75 15.95 8.94
CA THR A 613 3.42 16.43 9.30
C THR A 613 2.88 17.17 8.10
N SER A 614 1.66 16.86 7.67
CA SER A 614 0.94 17.64 6.66
C SER A 614 0.35 18.90 7.27
N ASN A 615 -0.26 19.76 6.45
CA ASN A 615 -1.15 20.80 6.94
C ASN A 615 -2.26 20.20 7.82
N ASP A 616 -2.68 21.01 8.80
CA ASP A 616 -3.76 20.74 9.76
C ASP A 616 -3.64 19.40 10.50
N TYR A 617 -2.43 18.84 10.62
CA TYR A 617 -2.19 17.52 11.23
C TYR A 617 -3.01 16.37 10.61
N ARG A 618 -3.41 16.47 9.33
CA ARG A 618 -4.20 15.41 8.64
C ARG A 618 -3.46 14.08 8.54
N ASP A 619 -2.17 14.14 8.21
CA ASP A 619 -1.27 13.00 8.05
C ASP A 619 0.00 13.21 8.89
N ASN A 620 0.31 12.27 9.79
CA ASN A 620 1.54 12.28 10.57
C ASN A 620 2.42 11.06 10.25
N TRP A 621 3.73 11.25 10.17
CA TRP A 621 4.71 10.28 9.69
C TRP A 621 5.98 10.28 10.53
N PHE A 622 6.52 9.09 10.76
CA PHE A 622 7.95 8.92 11.03
C PHE A 622 8.51 7.76 10.22
N ILE A 623 9.64 8.01 9.55
CA ILE A 623 10.41 6.97 8.84
C ILE A 623 11.81 6.93 9.44
N GLY A 624 12.12 5.84 10.15
CA GLY A 624 13.42 5.56 10.76
C GLY A 624 14.10 4.38 10.07
N SER A 625 15.43 4.43 9.96
CA SER A 625 16.21 3.48 9.19
C SER A 625 17.62 3.29 9.77
N THR A 626 18.14 2.07 9.62
CA THR A 626 19.51 1.69 9.95
C THR A 626 20.24 1.22 8.68
N ASP A 627 21.41 0.58 8.78
CA ASP A 627 22.01 -0.11 7.63
C ASP A 627 21.26 -1.43 7.27
N GLY A 628 20.44 -1.98 8.18
CA GLY A 628 19.71 -3.24 8.00
C GLY A 628 18.28 -3.04 7.50
N MET A 629 17.48 -2.25 8.22
CA MET A 629 16.04 -2.09 7.99
C MET A 629 15.61 -0.64 7.77
N THR A 630 14.39 -0.46 7.27
CA THR A 630 13.63 0.79 7.35
C THR A 630 12.24 0.47 7.91
N LEU A 631 11.82 1.20 8.94
CA LEU A 631 10.47 1.16 9.48
C LEU A 631 9.80 2.52 9.23
N ALA A 632 8.68 2.53 8.52
CA ALA A 632 7.81 3.70 8.37
C ALA A 632 6.53 3.49 9.16
N SER A 633 6.04 4.54 9.83
CA SER A 633 4.73 4.61 10.49
C SER A 633 3.99 5.87 10.05
N TRP A 634 2.71 5.71 9.68
CA TRP A 634 1.76 6.78 9.42
C TRP A 634 0.57 6.67 10.36
N ILE A 635 0.03 7.80 10.83
CA ILE A 635 -1.28 7.89 11.47
C ILE A 635 -2.11 9.03 10.84
N GLY A 636 -3.43 8.87 10.86
CA GLY A 636 -4.40 9.83 10.29
C GLY A 636 -5.81 9.25 10.21
N TYR A 637 -6.81 10.06 9.86
CA TYR A 637 -8.21 9.63 9.70
C TYR A 637 -8.52 9.21 8.26
N ASP A 638 -9.43 8.26 8.07
CA ASP A 638 -9.93 7.87 6.74
C ASP A 638 -10.85 8.90 6.11
N ASN A 639 -11.65 9.64 6.89
CA ASN A 639 -12.58 10.65 6.40
C ASN A 639 -13.56 10.08 5.34
N PHE A 640 -13.93 8.80 5.50
CA PHE A 640 -14.66 8.01 4.50
C PHE A 640 -16.00 8.60 4.09
N TYR A 641 -16.65 9.32 5.00
CA TYR A 641 -18.04 9.78 4.85
C TYR A 641 -18.16 11.28 4.52
N GLY A 642 -17.08 11.88 4.01
CA GLY A 642 -17.03 13.32 3.65
C GLY A 642 -16.62 14.24 4.80
N ASN A 643 -16.31 13.65 5.96
CA ASN A 643 -15.75 14.34 7.12
C ASN A 643 -14.35 14.91 6.83
N ASN A 644 -13.88 15.82 7.68
CA ASN A 644 -12.55 16.43 7.58
C ASN A 644 -11.87 16.46 8.96
N TYR A 645 -11.73 15.29 9.59
CA TYR A 645 -11.02 15.16 10.85
C TYR A 645 -9.51 15.30 10.69
N ASN A 646 -8.93 15.95 11.69
CA ASN A 646 -7.54 16.33 11.83
C ASN A 646 -7.01 15.73 13.14
N LEU A 647 -5.74 15.35 13.19
CA LEU A 647 -5.13 14.87 14.44
C LEU A 647 -4.89 16.04 15.41
N GLU A 648 -4.65 15.69 16.68
CA GLU A 648 -4.22 16.64 17.70
C GLU A 648 -2.76 17.11 17.45
N SER A 649 -2.37 18.26 17.99
CA SER A 649 -1.06 18.89 17.70
C SER A 649 0.14 18.07 18.20
N ASN A 650 -0.05 17.25 19.24
CA ASN A 650 0.91 16.29 19.77
C ASN A 650 1.03 14.99 18.94
N SER A 651 0.29 14.84 17.84
CA SER A 651 0.27 13.62 17.00
C SER A 651 1.65 13.18 16.48
N THR A 652 2.61 14.12 16.39
CA THR A 652 3.99 13.83 16.01
C THR A 652 4.71 12.97 17.05
N ASP A 653 4.45 13.23 18.33
CA ASP A 653 5.03 12.49 19.44
C ASP A 653 4.33 11.14 19.61
N ILE A 654 3.00 11.12 19.51
CA ILE A 654 2.17 9.90 19.52
C ILE A 654 2.64 8.89 18.45
N ASN A 655 2.92 9.35 17.23
CA ASN A 655 3.40 8.49 16.14
C ASN A 655 4.86 8.03 16.35
N GLN A 656 5.70 8.85 16.99
CA GLN A 656 7.07 8.46 17.36
C GLN A 656 7.08 7.42 18.49
N GLU A 657 6.25 7.58 19.51
CA GLU A 657 6.09 6.60 20.60
C GLU A 657 5.59 5.26 20.04
N LEU A 658 4.58 5.25 19.17
CA LEU A 658 4.13 4.05 18.46
C LEU A 658 5.26 3.43 17.64
N TRP A 659 6.02 4.23 16.89
CA TRP A 659 7.17 3.75 16.12
C TRP A 659 8.23 3.13 17.03
N ALA A 660 8.56 3.75 18.16
CA ALA A 660 9.52 3.26 19.14
C ALA A 660 9.05 1.93 19.76
N ASN A 661 7.79 1.84 20.16
CA ASN A 661 7.17 0.62 20.69
C ASN A 661 7.24 -0.54 19.67
N MET A 662 6.89 -0.28 18.41
CA MET A 662 7.06 -1.26 17.33
C MET A 662 8.54 -1.63 17.11
N ALA A 663 9.43 -0.66 17.02
CA ALA A 663 10.87 -0.88 16.79
C ALA A 663 11.51 -1.69 17.93
N ASN A 664 11.16 -1.39 19.18
CA ASN A 664 11.61 -2.11 20.37
C ASN A 664 11.13 -3.56 20.36
N SER A 665 9.85 -3.79 20.06
CA SER A 665 9.28 -5.14 19.98
C SER A 665 9.89 -5.96 18.83
N LEU A 666 10.15 -5.34 17.69
CA LEU A 666 10.82 -5.95 16.55
C LEU A 666 12.29 -6.27 16.83
N TYR A 667 13.01 -5.40 17.53
CA TYR A 667 14.41 -5.62 17.92
C TYR A 667 14.55 -6.70 19.01
N ALA A 668 13.57 -6.83 19.90
CA ALA A 668 13.51 -7.92 20.87
C ALA A 668 13.33 -9.28 20.20
N GLU A 669 12.53 -9.36 19.13
CA GLU A 669 12.29 -10.57 18.35
C GLU A 669 13.48 -10.93 17.45
N ASP A 670 13.96 -10.01 16.60
CA ASP A 670 15.18 -10.23 15.79
C ASP A 670 16.09 -8.98 15.72
N LYS A 671 17.16 -9.02 16.52
CA LYS A 671 18.23 -8.00 16.56
C LYS A 671 19.00 -7.88 15.23
N SER A 672 19.04 -8.94 14.42
CA SER A 672 19.82 -9.00 13.19
C SER A 672 19.24 -8.10 12.08
N VAL A 673 17.91 -7.98 12.03
CA VAL A 673 17.16 -7.10 11.10
C VAL A 673 17.63 -5.64 11.23
N PHE A 674 17.92 -5.19 12.45
CA PHE A 674 18.30 -3.80 12.70
C PHE A 674 19.77 -3.51 12.39
N ASN A 675 20.67 -4.48 12.51
CA ASN A 675 22.11 -4.30 12.22
C ASN A 675 22.74 -3.06 12.92
N VAL A 676 22.31 -2.76 14.15
CA VAL A 676 22.59 -1.48 14.86
C VAL A 676 24.08 -1.18 15.05
N ASN A 677 24.92 -2.21 15.13
CA ASN A 677 26.36 -2.08 15.36
C ASN A 677 27.15 -1.60 14.12
N LYS A 678 26.51 -1.51 12.96
CA LYS A 678 27.17 -1.15 11.70
C LYS A 678 27.19 0.36 11.49
N SER A 679 28.37 0.95 11.68
CA SER A 679 28.58 2.38 11.49
C SER A 679 28.41 2.84 10.04
N PHE A 680 28.05 4.11 9.87
CA PHE A 680 28.12 4.79 8.58
C PHE A 680 29.58 4.94 8.14
N SER A 681 30.15 3.94 7.49
CA SER A 681 31.51 4.00 6.97
C SER A 681 31.59 5.07 5.87
N LYS A 682 32.35 6.15 6.12
CA LYS A 682 32.56 7.25 5.17
C LYS A 682 33.13 6.70 3.85
N PRO A 683 32.41 6.79 2.72
CA PRO A 683 32.93 6.29 1.45
C PRO A 683 34.01 7.24 0.89
N ALA A 684 34.97 6.65 0.17
CA ALA A 684 35.97 7.41 -0.59
C ALA A 684 35.29 8.42 -1.53
N GLY A 685 35.86 9.61 -1.67
CA GLY A 685 35.27 10.72 -2.43
C GLY A 685 34.32 11.63 -1.65
N VAL A 686 33.95 11.34 -0.39
CA VAL A 686 33.34 12.35 0.48
C VAL A 686 34.43 13.30 0.97
N ARG A 687 34.37 14.54 0.49
CA ARG A 687 35.24 15.65 0.90
C ARG A 687 34.72 16.25 2.20
N SER A 688 35.64 16.76 3.01
CA SER A 688 35.36 17.36 4.31
C SER A 688 36.09 18.68 4.34
N TYR A 689 35.35 19.79 4.41
CA TYR A 689 35.91 21.12 4.45
C TYR A 689 35.64 21.76 5.81
N LYS A 690 36.65 22.46 6.33
CA LYS A 690 36.47 23.38 7.47
C LYS A 690 35.86 24.65 6.92
N VAL A 691 34.64 24.96 7.34
CA VAL A 691 33.90 26.16 6.95
C VAL A 691 33.66 27.04 8.17
N ASP A 692 33.46 28.32 7.95
CA ASP A 692 32.85 29.21 8.94
C ASP A 692 31.42 28.73 9.25
N LYS A 693 31.03 28.72 10.53
CA LYS A 693 29.77 28.08 10.97
C LYS A 693 28.54 28.91 10.61
N GLU A 694 28.68 30.23 10.55
CA GLU A 694 27.57 31.18 10.35
C GLU A 694 27.30 31.46 8.87
N THR A 695 28.34 31.40 8.01
CA THR A 695 28.22 31.62 6.56
C THR A 695 28.25 30.33 5.73
N GLY A 696 28.78 29.22 6.27
CA GLY A 696 28.95 27.96 5.53
C GLY A 696 30.04 27.98 4.44
N THR A 697 30.81 29.07 4.36
CA THR A 697 31.88 29.31 3.37
C THR A 697 33.26 28.95 3.94
N TYR A 698 34.30 28.95 3.11
CA TYR A 698 35.67 28.96 3.66
C TYR A 698 35.89 30.22 4.51
N THR A 699 36.52 30.07 5.69
CA THR A 699 36.93 31.22 6.51
C THR A 699 37.80 32.19 5.70
N GLY A 700 37.54 33.49 5.80
CA GLY A 700 38.23 34.51 5.01
C GLY A 700 38.07 35.90 5.60
N SER A 701 38.15 36.94 4.77
CA SER A 701 37.90 38.32 5.17
C SER A 701 36.79 38.94 4.33
N ILE A 702 36.03 39.86 4.92
CA ILE A 702 35.04 40.68 4.23
C ILE A 702 35.33 42.17 4.47
N GLY A 703 34.76 43.04 3.62
CA GLY A 703 34.65 44.47 3.92
C GLY A 703 33.35 44.76 4.67
N TYR A 704 33.43 45.47 5.79
CA TYR A 704 32.27 45.95 6.56
C TYR A 704 32.56 47.37 7.07
N ASN A 705 31.67 48.33 6.75
CA ASN A 705 31.82 49.76 7.06
C ASN A 705 33.21 50.35 6.67
N GLY A 706 33.79 49.89 5.56
CA GLY A 706 35.10 50.33 5.07
C GLY A 706 36.32 49.63 5.72
N ILE A 707 36.10 48.75 6.70
CA ILE A 707 37.16 47.99 7.38
C ILE A 707 37.17 46.56 6.83
N SER A 708 38.37 46.00 6.60
CA SER A 708 38.50 44.57 6.28
C SER A 708 38.61 43.74 7.57
N THR A 709 37.66 42.83 7.78
CA THR A 709 37.57 42.02 9.00
C THR A 709 37.60 40.53 8.67
N LYS A 710 38.37 39.77 9.44
CA LYS A 710 38.48 38.31 9.29
C LYS A 710 37.32 37.60 9.99
N VAL A 711 36.72 36.65 9.28
CA VAL A 711 35.56 35.85 9.69
C VAL A 711 36.03 34.39 9.81
N ASN A 712 36.35 34.00 11.05
CA ASN A 712 36.93 32.70 11.38
C ASN A 712 36.72 32.25 12.84
N GLN A 713 35.79 32.88 13.57
CA GLN A 713 35.64 32.67 15.03
C GLN A 713 35.02 31.31 15.37
N HIS A 714 34.02 30.87 14.61
CA HIS A 714 33.39 29.56 14.78
C HIS A 714 33.48 28.78 13.47
N THR A 715 33.80 27.49 13.56
CA THR A 715 33.97 26.67 12.35
C THR A 715 33.29 25.32 12.48
N ALA A 716 32.67 24.88 11.39
CA ALA A 716 32.00 23.60 11.28
C ALA A 716 32.66 22.71 10.20
N LYS A 717 32.36 21.42 10.25
CA LYS A 717 32.74 20.44 9.23
C LYS A 717 31.62 20.33 8.20
N SER A 718 31.89 20.70 6.96
CA SER A 718 30.96 20.59 5.85
C SER A 718 31.33 19.43 4.93
N LEU A 719 30.39 18.51 4.74
CA LEU A 719 30.56 17.34 3.90
C LEU A 719 30.03 17.60 2.49
N TYR A 720 30.84 17.31 1.49
CA TYR A 720 30.52 17.43 0.06
C TYR A 720 30.86 16.13 -0.68
N TYR A 721 30.07 15.81 -1.70
CA TYR A 721 30.40 14.77 -2.67
C TYR A 721 31.02 15.39 -3.92
N ASN A 722 30.20 16.20 -4.61
CA ASN A 722 30.60 17.08 -5.69
C ASN A 722 30.60 18.55 -5.21
N GLY A 723 31.34 19.42 -5.88
CA GLY A 723 31.51 20.82 -5.48
C GLY A 723 32.39 21.02 -4.23
N SER A 724 32.38 22.26 -3.73
CA SER A 724 33.10 22.72 -2.55
C SER A 724 32.37 23.93 -1.94
N PRO A 725 32.69 24.36 -0.70
CA PRO A 725 32.26 25.65 -0.18
C PRO A 725 32.65 26.80 -1.13
N SER A 726 31.84 27.84 -1.15
CA SER A 726 32.21 29.13 -1.71
C SER A 726 33.32 29.78 -0.88
N ASN A 727 34.06 30.71 -1.47
CA ASN A 727 34.92 31.62 -0.71
C ASN A 727 34.06 32.57 0.14
N MET A 728 34.64 33.07 1.24
CA MET A 728 34.03 34.13 2.06
C MET A 728 33.64 35.33 1.20
N SER A 729 32.42 35.83 1.39
CA SER A 729 31.88 37.00 0.69
C SER A 729 30.90 37.72 1.62
N TYR A 730 30.70 39.03 1.39
CA TYR A 730 29.69 39.81 2.10
C TYR A 730 28.26 39.33 1.76
N ASP A 731 28.02 38.97 0.51
CA ASP A 731 26.74 38.44 0.03
C ASP A 731 26.92 37.16 -0.80
N GLY A 732 25.81 36.58 -1.24
CA GLY A 732 25.80 35.38 -2.09
C GLY A 732 26.13 34.07 -1.38
N PHE A 733 26.46 34.08 -0.08
CA PHE A 733 26.82 32.86 0.66
C PHE A 733 25.63 31.94 0.99
N ALA A 734 24.38 32.44 0.88
CA ALA A 734 23.19 31.69 1.28
C ALA A 734 22.10 31.62 0.18
N ILE A 735 21.56 30.43 -0.03
CA ILE A 735 20.46 30.22 -0.99
C ILE A 735 19.18 30.90 -0.49
N GLY A 736 18.60 31.78 -1.31
CA GLY A 736 17.43 32.58 -0.97
C GLY A 736 17.72 33.90 -0.24
N GLY A 737 18.98 34.18 0.09
CA GLY A 737 19.38 35.42 0.76
C GLY A 737 19.26 36.65 -0.14
N LYS A 738 18.77 37.77 0.40
CA LYS A 738 18.69 39.07 -0.30
C LYS A 738 19.63 40.07 0.37
N ALA A 739 20.01 41.15 -0.32
CA ALA A 739 20.94 42.17 0.19
C ALA A 739 20.61 42.65 1.62
N LYS A 740 19.33 42.91 1.93
CA LYS A 740 18.89 43.29 3.28
C LYS A 740 19.11 42.22 4.36
N ASN A 741 19.09 40.94 3.99
CA ASN A 741 19.33 39.82 4.92
C ASN A 741 20.82 39.70 5.23
N TYR A 742 21.68 39.85 4.21
CA TYR A 742 23.13 39.91 4.42
C TYR A 742 23.55 41.11 5.27
N LYS A 743 22.95 42.29 5.03
CA LYS A 743 23.17 43.46 5.89
C LYS A 743 22.75 43.19 7.34
N LEU A 744 21.54 42.64 7.55
CA LEU A 744 21.02 42.31 8.88
C LEU A 744 21.93 41.31 9.62
N PHE A 745 22.41 40.28 8.92
CA PHE A 745 23.36 39.32 9.45
C PHE A 745 24.69 39.97 9.87
N TRP A 746 25.34 40.73 8.99
CA TRP A 746 26.64 41.35 9.32
C TRP A 746 26.53 42.45 10.37
N ASP A 747 25.45 43.25 10.35
CA ASP A 747 25.15 44.19 11.43
C ASP A 747 25.12 43.45 12.79
N ASN A 748 24.50 42.27 12.86
CA ASN A 748 24.42 41.48 14.09
C ASN A 748 25.72 40.77 14.45
N TYR A 749 26.42 40.18 13.47
CA TYR A 749 27.71 39.52 13.64
C TYR A 749 28.77 40.48 14.24
N PHE A 750 28.69 41.77 13.89
CA PHE A 750 29.52 42.83 14.48
C PHE A 750 28.83 43.60 15.63
N GLY A 751 27.95 42.93 16.37
CA GLY A 751 27.49 43.37 17.69
C GLY A 751 26.30 44.34 17.74
N LYS A 752 25.61 44.59 16.63
CA LYS A 752 24.35 45.36 16.68
C LYS A 752 23.18 44.44 17.04
N ASP A 753 22.46 44.78 18.10
CA ASP A 753 21.09 44.26 18.24
C ASP A 753 20.20 44.91 17.18
N ASN A 754 19.56 44.07 16.37
CA ASN A 754 18.77 44.45 15.21
C ASN A 754 17.64 43.46 14.89
N GLY A 755 17.37 42.51 15.79
CA GLY A 755 16.36 41.47 15.60
C GLY A 755 16.75 40.28 14.70
N TYR A 756 18.00 40.15 14.25
CA TYR A 756 18.49 38.89 13.65
C TYR A 756 18.35 37.73 14.66
N MET A 757 17.95 36.53 14.21
CA MET A 757 17.57 35.37 15.04
C MET A 757 16.35 35.55 15.96
N VAL A 758 15.72 36.73 16.02
CA VAL A 758 14.44 36.89 16.72
C VAL A 758 13.35 36.24 15.87
N VAL A 759 12.85 35.10 16.35
CA VAL A 759 11.76 34.35 15.72
C VAL A 759 10.51 35.23 15.69
N LYS A 760 9.79 35.23 14.56
CA LYS A 760 8.56 36.00 14.39
C LYS A 760 7.41 35.06 14.15
N GLN A 761 6.44 35.07 15.06
CA GLN A 761 5.11 34.50 14.84
C GLN A 761 4.27 35.49 14.02
N LEU A 762 3.42 34.99 13.13
CA LEU A 762 2.45 35.83 12.42
C LEU A 762 1.19 35.98 13.26
N GLY A 763 0.63 37.20 13.30
CA GLY A 763 -0.64 37.50 14.00
C GLY A 763 -0.50 38.12 15.40
N GLU A 764 0.55 37.81 16.15
CA GLU A 764 0.78 38.34 17.52
C GLU A 764 2.09 39.15 17.64
N ASN A 765 2.24 39.87 18.76
CA ASN A 765 3.50 40.53 19.10
C ASN A 765 4.62 39.48 19.33
N THR A 766 5.85 39.84 18.97
CA THR A 766 7.01 38.92 18.93
C THR A 766 7.28 38.21 20.26
N LYS A 767 7.14 36.88 20.27
CA LYS A 767 7.59 35.98 21.35
C LYS A 767 9.06 35.58 21.15
N SER A 768 9.77 35.29 22.23
CA SER A 768 11.14 34.77 22.18
C SER A 768 11.19 33.31 21.72
N ALA A 769 12.36 32.85 21.26
CA ALA A 769 12.56 31.45 20.86
C ALA A 769 12.28 30.46 22.01
N ASN A 770 12.53 30.84 23.26
CA ASN A 770 12.29 30.01 24.44
C ASN A 770 10.79 29.95 24.81
N GLU A 771 10.03 31.03 24.61
CA GLU A 771 8.58 31.02 24.81
C GLU A 771 7.89 30.13 23.76
N LEU A 772 8.31 30.24 22.49
CA LEU A 772 7.83 29.37 21.43
C LEU A 772 8.25 27.90 21.63
N ALA A 773 9.41 27.63 22.22
CA ALA A 773 9.82 26.28 22.60
C ALA A 773 8.86 25.64 23.62
N ASN A 774 8.39 26.42 24.58
CA ASN A 774 7.48 25.97 25.63
C ASN A 774 6.03 25.85 25.13
N GLU A 775 5.57 26.75 24.27
CA GLU A 775 4.22 26.70 23.67
C GLU A 775 4.05 25.55 22.65
N ASN A 776 5.13 25.09 22.01
CA ASN A 776 5.10 23.96 21.07
C ASN A 776 4.98 22.57 21.73
N GLY A 777 4.61 22.50 23.01
CA GLY A 777 4.13 21.26 23.65
C GLY A 777 5.21 20.32 24.19
N SER A 778 6.49 20.67 24.12
CA SER A 778 7.58 19.80 24.60
C SER A 778 8.06 20.16 26.02
N GLY A 779 7.39 19.62 27.04
CA GLY A 779 7.92 19.54 28.41
C GLY A 779 9.16 18.63 28.58
N ARG A 780 9.88 18.36 27.48
CA ARG A 780 11.00 17.40 27.36
C ARG A 780 12.16 17.90 26.47
N THR A 781 12.17 19.15 26.03
CA THR A 781 13.30 19.72 25.27
C THR A 781 14.35 20.38 26.16
N THR A 782 15.23 19.58 26.78
CA THR A 782 16.58 20.04 27.15
C THR A 782 17.46 20.17 25.89
N GLY A 783 17.01 20.99 24.94
CA GLY A 783 17.50 21.03 23.55
C GLY A 783 17.70 22.44 22.96
N PHE A 784 17.06 23.48 23.52
CA PHE A 784 17.36 24.89 23.20
C PHE A 784 18.68 25.33 23.85
N SER A 785 19.77 24.67 23.47
CA SER A 785 21.12 25.08 23.83
C SER A 785 21.48 26.34 23.07
N ASN A 786 21.39 27.48 23.76
CA ASN A 786 22.08 28.72 23.39
C ASN A 786 23.60 28.52 23.60
N SER A 787 24.19 27.59 22.83
CA SER A 787 25.58 27.15 22.95
C SER A 787 26.52 28.15 22.30
N THR A 788 26.87 29.19 23.07
CA THR A 788 28.05 30.03 22.82
C THR A 788 29.33 29.42 23.40
N ASN A 789 29.25 28.35 24.21
CA ASN A 789 30.42 27.59 24.69
C ASN A 789 30.08 26.13 25.04
N SER A 790 30.29 25.21 24.09
CA SER A 790 30.71 23.84 24.40
C SER A 790 31.59 23.29 23.28
N ASN A 791 32.74 22.73 23.65
CA ASN A 791 33.76 22.28 22.70
C ASN A 791 33.54 20.81 22.26
N GLU A 792 32.30 20.33 22.34
CA GLU A 792 31.94 18.96 22.00
C GLU A 792 31.65 18.82 20.50
N SER A 793 32.51 18.07 19.82
CA SER A 793 32.43 17.85 18.38
C SER A 793 31.15 17.10 18.00
N SER A 794 30.39 17.64 17.05
CA SER A 794 29.19 17.02 16.46
C SER A 794 29.49 15.80 15.55
N GLU A 795 30.56 15.06 15.83
CA GLU A 795 31.02 13.94 15.01
C GLU A 795 30.48 12.61 15.52
N VAL A 796 29.99 11.79 14.58
CA VAL A 796 29.95 10.35 14.80
C VAL A 796 31.38 9.88 15.05
N VAL A 797 31.65 9.31 16.23
CA VAL A 797 32.94 8.68 16.54
C VAL A 797 33.25 7.62 15.50
N THR A 798 34.11 7.97 14.54
CA THR A 798 34.65 7.08 13.52
C THR A 798 36.04 6.66 13.97
N ASN A 799 36.15 5.42 14.47
CA ASN A 799 37.45 4.87 14.87
C ASN A 799 38.37 4.83 13.65
N SER A 800 39.33 5.75 13.61
CA SER A 800 40.45 5.72 12.70
C SER A 800 41.51 4.82 13.32
N ALA A 801 41.66 3.60 12.79
CA ALA A 801 42.69 2.68 13.25
C ALA A 801 44.07 3.25 12.86
N SER A 802 44.82 3.73 13.86
CA SER A 802 46.24 4.06 13.73
C SER A 802 46.98 3.39 14.88
N SER A 803 47.87 2.46 14.55
CA SER A 803 48.65 1.67 15.49
C SER A 803 49.90 2.43 15.92
N THR A 804 50.00 2.80 17.20
CA THR A 804 51.30 2.97 17.86
C THR A 804 51.19 2.63 19.34
N ALA A 805 52.14 1.84 19.84
CA ALA A 805 52.22 1.50 21.26
C ALA A 805 52.87 2.65 22.06
N GLY A 806 52.44 2.84 23.30
CA GLY A 806 52.97 3.88 24.19
C GLY A 806 52.39 3.79 25.60
N THR A 807 53.05 3.04 26.48
CA THR A 807 52.73 2.94 27.90
C THR A 807 53.10 4.23 28.65
N ASN A 808 52.15 4.86 29.37
CA ASN A 808 52.27 4.93 30.84
C ASN A 808 51.00 5.39 31.56
N ARG A 809 50.96 5.09 32.87
CA ARG A 809 49.86 5.35 33.80
C ARG A 809 49.83 6.81 34.27
N ASN A 810 48.64 7.34 34.54
CA ASN A 810 48.33 7.79 35.91
C ASN A 810 46.83 7.74 36.23
N THR A 811 46.50 7.66 37.51
CA THR A 811 45.19 7.24 38.04
C THR A 811 44.37 8.37 38.67
N THR A 812 43.05 8.31 38.51
CA THR A 812 42.08 8.74 39.54
C THR A 812 40.77 7.94 39.40
N ASN A 813 40.35 7.29 40.48
CA ASN A 813 39.06 6.60 40.60
C ASN A 813 38.04 7.50 41.31
N SER A 814 36.78 7.49 40.88
CA SER A 814 35.64 7.67 41.79
C SER A 814 34.40 6.94 41.28
N THR A 815 34.00 5.90 42.01
CA THR A 815 32.70 5.23 41.91
C THR A 815 31.66 5.99 42.74
N THR A 816 30.40 6.06 42.28
CA THR A 816 29.25 6.36 43.15
C THR A 816 28.12 5.35 42.96
N SER A 817 27.45 5.06 44.07
CA SER A 817 26.48 3.97 44.25
C SER A 817 25.03 4.44 44.10
N ASN A 818 24.12 3.50 43.87
CA ASN A 818 22.70 3.66 44.15
C ASN A 818 22.46 4.11 45.61
N GLY A 819 21.39 4.87 45.82
CA GLY A 819 20.83 5.18 47.13
C GLY A 819 19.30 5.31 47.05
N THR A 820 18.59 4.39 47.72
CA THR A 820 17.15 4.44 47.98
C THR A 820 16.89 5.14 49.32
N SER A 821 15.80 5.87 49.46
CA SER A 821 15.33 6.37 50.75
C SER A 821 13.81 6.38 50.84
N GLU A 822 13.26 5.43 51.60
CA GLU A 822 11.93 5.55 52.21
C GLU A 822 12.03 6.37 53.49
N THR A 823 10.97 7.10 53.84
CA THR A 823 10.71 7.54 55.22
C THR A 823 9.20 7.54 55.47
N GLY A 824 8.75 6.88 56.54
CA GLY A 824 7.38 6.97 57.00
C GLY A 824 7.21 6.53 58.45
N THR A 825 6.46 7.31 59.22
CA THR A 825 5.77 7.02 60.50
C THR A 825 4.91 8.27 60.84
N GLY A 826 3.71 8.19 61.40
CA GLY A 826 2.83 7.05 61.65
C GLY A 826 1.50 7.45 62.31
N SER A 827 0.53 6.52 62.26
CA SER A 827 -0.54 6.23 63.25
C SER A 827 -1.42 7.34 63.87
N GLY A 828 -2.75 7.25 63.68
CA GLY A 828 -3.76 7.93 64.49
C GLY A 828 -5.20 7.46 64.17
N SER A 829 -5.85 6.77 65.10
CA SER A 829 -7.18 6.13 64.93
C SER A 829 -8.35 6.95 65.48
N GLY A 830 -9.54 6.87 64.87
CA GLY A 830 -10.78 7.38 65.48
C GLY A 830 -12.03 7.19 64.61
N ALA A 831 -13.11 6.64 65.17
CA ALA A 831 -14.39 6.43 64.51
C ALA A 831 -15.41 7.52 64.89
N GLY A 832 -16.45 7.73 64.06
CA GLY A 832 -17.58 8.60 64.41
C GLY A 832 -18.62 8.73 63.30
N ALA A 833 -19.87 8.35 63.58
CA ALA A 833 -21.00 8.55 62.68
C ALA A 833 -21.66 9.93 62.89
N GLY A 834 -22.40 10.45 61.89
CA GLY A 834 -23.14 11.70 62.03
C GLY A 834 -24.00 12.06 60.82
N SER A 835 -25.32 11.86 60.94
CA SER A 835 -26.34 12.32 59.99
C SER A 835 -26.57 13.84 60.05
N GLY A 836 -27.00 14.46 58.94
CA GLY A 836 -27.43 15.87 58.95
C GLY A 836 -28.12 16.32 57.66
N THR A 837 -29.45 16.36 57.67
CA THR A 837 -30.31 16.91 56.61
C THR A 837 -30.33 18.45 56.58
N GLY A 838 -30.52 19.05 55.40
CA GLY A 838 -30.86 20.46 55.25
C GLY A 838 -31.37 20.77 53.85
N SER A 839 -32.62 21.20 53.74
CA SER A 839 -33.31 21.49 52.46
C SER A 839 -33.81 22.94 52.45
N GLU A 840 -34.41 23.32 51.31
CA GLU A 840 -35.39 24.40 51.11
C GLU A 840 -34.95 25.85 50.80
N THR A 841 -35.41 26.29 49.62
CA THR A 841 -36.00 27.61 49.29
C THR A 841 -35.09 28.86 49.22
N GLY A 842 -35.34 29.84 48.34
CA GLY A 842 -36.29 29.89 47.22
C GLY A 842 -36.57 31.31 46.72
N THR A 843 -37.02 31.45 45.45
CA THR A 843 -37.84 32.56 44.88
C THR A 843 -37.32 34.01 44.97
N SER A 844 -36.92 34.67 43.86
CA SER A 844 -37.75 35.43 42.88
C SER A 844 -37.67 36.96 43.13
N SER A 845 -38.00 37.89 42.23
CA SER A 845 -38.75 37.87 40.96
C SER A 845 -38.36 39.05 40.03
N GLU A 846 -38.79 39.00 38.75
CA GLU A 846 -39.27 40.14 37.90
C GLU A 846 -38.34 41.34 37.58
N SER A 847 -38.47 42.14 36.50
CA SER A 847 -39.13 42.08 35.16
C SER A 847 -38.62 43.31 34.34
N ASN A 848 -38.98 43.69 33.10
CA ASN A 848 -39.90 43.19 32.07
C ASN A 848 -39.54 43.79 30.68
N ASN A 849 -40.15 43.30 29.58
CA ASN A 849 -40.32 43.96 28.26
C ASN A 849 -39.07 44.32 27.41
N SER A 850 -39.17 44.56 26.09
CA SER A 850 -40.02 43.98 25.02
C SER A 850 -39.52 44.44 23.61
N ALA A 851 -39.92 43.69 22.57
CA ALA A 851 -40.21 44.16 21.20
C ALA A 851 -39.12 44.66 20.21
N SER A 852 -39.03 43.89 19.11
CA SER A 852 -39.23 44.33 17.71
C SER A 852 -38.12 45.04 16.90
N THR A 853 -37.57 44.32 15.92
CA THR A 853 -37.57 44.60 14.45
C THR A 853 -36.67 43.53 13.77
N GLY A 854 -36.93 42.94 12.60
CA GLY A 854 -38.07 43.05 11.69
C GLY A 854 -37.67 43.47 10.27
N ASP A 855 -37.13 42.56 9.43
CA ASP A 855 -37.50 42.51 7.99
C ASP A 855 -37.04 41.26 7.18
N THR A 856 -38.00 40.36 6.93
CA THR A 856 -38.61 40.01 5.63
C THR A 856 -37.77 39.80 4.33
N ILE A 857 -37.69 38.52 3.90
CA ILE A 857 -37.87 37.95 2.52
C ILE A 857 -37.01 38.44 1.33
N SER A 858 -36.27 37.50 0.71
CA SER A 858 -36.56 37.06 -0.68
C SER A 858 -35.87 35.74 -1.05
N SER A 859 -36.62 34.87 -1.73
CA SER A 859 -36.18 33.60 -2.33
C SER A 859 -35.81 33.79 -3.80
N ASN A 860 -34.84 33.04 -4.31
CA ASN A 860 -34.92 32.54 -5.68
C ASN A 860 -34.19 31.21 -5.87
N THR A 861 -34.88 30.29 -6.54
CA THR A 861 -34.40 29.00 -7.06
C THR A 861 -33.70 29.16 -8.42
N GLU A 862 -33.25 28.03 -8.99
CA GLU A 862 -32.52 27.86 -10.27
C GLU A 862 -30.98 27.97 -10.15
N THR A 863 -30.15 27.12 -10.77
CA THR A 863 -30.42 25.85 -11.50
C THR A 863 -29.18 24.94 -11.43
N THR A 864 -29.38 23.66 -11.73
CA THR A 864 -28.32 22.64 -11.88
C THR A 864 -27.40 22.91 -13.07
N GLU A 865 -26.08 22.86 -12.88
CA GLU A 865 -25.15 22.40 -13.91
C GLU A 865 -24.05 21.49 -13.33
N THR A 866 -23.77 20.41 -14.06
CA THR A 866 -22.85 19.34 -13.68
C THR A 866 -21.58 19.44 -14.54
N PRO A 867 -20.36 19.48 -13.98
CA PRO A 867 -19.15 19.42 -14.79
C PRO A 867 -18.97 18.00 -15.34
N SER A 868 -19.17 17.84 -16.65
CA SER A 868 -18.86 16.61 -17.36
C SER A 868 -17.35 16.38 -17.41
N ILE A 869 -16.93 15.15 -17.09
CA ILE A 869 -15.56 14.69 -17.32
C ILE A 869 -15.52 14.10 -18.73
N SER A 870 -14.78 14.74 -19.64
CA SER A 870 -14.45 14.22 -20.96
C SER A 870 -13.10 13.47 -20.96
N GLU A 871 -12.94 12.59 -21.95
CA GLU A 871 -11.99 11.45 -22.01
C GLU A 871 -10.52 11.81 -22.28
#